data_AF-A0ABD3HR79-F1
#
_entry.id   AF-A0ABD3HR79-F1
#
_cell.length_a   1.000
_cell.length_b   1.000
_cell.length_c   1.000
_cell.angle_alpha   90.00
_cell.angle_beta   90.00
_cell.angle_gamma   90.00
#
_symmetry.space_group_name_H-M   'P 1'
#
loop_
_entity.id
_entity.type
_entity.pdbx_description
1 polymer ?
#
loop_
_entity_poly.entity_id
_entity_poly.type
_entity_poly.pdbx_seq_one_letter_code
_entity_poly.pdbx_strand_id
1 'polypeptide(L)'
;MRIEKDPNTAYWERALGIWDKVHPSIRTACSPRVVRRASLSCALVPSRHPSPWRGTNMQTMAAGVGLGVGIPASFSNLKKMDAMPASLRGGPGNELFKLVSTGKKKVVKGVRVSGARSMAPEIAEMERASQGSPLFVPRQKYCEAIHKTIRRKTCTVMIGNVAVGSEHPIRVQTMTTTDTKDVAATVDQVMRIADRGCDIVRITVQGKKEADSCYEIKNTLVKKGYNIPLVADIHFAPSVALRVAECFDKIRINPGNFADRRAQFEKLEYTEADYQEELEHIEQVFTPLVEKCKKYGRAMRIGTNHGSLSDRIMSYYGDSPRGMVESAFEYARIARKLDYHNFLFSMKASNPVVMVQAYRLLAAEMYVHGWDYPLHLGVTEAGEGEDGRMKSAIGIGALLQDGLGDTVRVSLTEAPEYEIDPCTRLANLGMKSAAQQRGVAPFEDKHRRYFEFQRRTGTLPAQKEGDSVDYRGVLHRDGSVLMSVSLEQLKNPEALYRALACKLIIGMPYKDLATVDTIFLRELPPVADKNATLAVKRLADISVGVLTPLSEQLAKPLPNAMVLLTLEEAAKSLDKVPARTRYAVTLRGDEPYEELEILKTLDATMLLVYMPEDEETSSRVHASRRLFEYLESNNISFPVIHHLNFPAGTDRDDLVIKAGSEAGALLVDGLGDGVMLEAADQEFDFLRSTAFGMLQGCRMRNTKTEYVSCPSCGRTLFDLQEISAEIREKTSHLPGVSIAIMGCIVNGPGEMADADFGYVGGAPDKIDLYVGKDVVQRGIPMSTATDALIQLIKDNGRWVEPEAVEA
;
A
#
# COMPACT_ATOMS: atom_id res chain seq x y z
N MET A 1 -8.04 -53.55 -10.14
CA MET A 1 -6.84 -52.70 -10.34
C MET A 1 -7.31 -51.28 -10.56
N ARG A 2 -6.95 -50.39 -9.64
CA ARG A 2 -7.32 -48.96 -9.61
C ARG A 2 -6.51 -48.22 -10.69
N ILE A 3 -7.18 -47.31 -11.39
CA ILE A 3 -6.53 -46.28 -12.23
C ILE A 3 -6.71 -44.97 -11.46
N GLU A 4 -5.60 -44.40 -11.01
CA GLU A 4 -5.54 -43.12 -10.30
C GLU A 4 -5.77 -41.96 -11.27
N LYS A 5 -6.54 -40.97 -10.80
CA LYS A 5 -6.86 -39.74 -11.52
C LYS A 5 -5.78 -38.70 -11.24
N ASP A 6 -5.35 -38.05 -12.33
CA ASP A 6 -4.51 -36.86 -12.40
C ASP A 6 -5.09 -35.68 -11.57
N PRO A 7 -4.31 -35.03 -10.68
CA PRO A 7 -4.79 -33.94 -9.83
C PRO A 7 -5.03 -32.58 -10.52
N ASN A 8 -4.71 -32.39 -11.81
CA ASN A 8 -4.72 -31.05 -12.43
C ASN A 8 -6.07 -30.53 -12.97
N THR A 9 -7.21 -31.07 -12.54
CA THR A 9 -8.55 -30.62 -13.02
C THR A 9 -9.46 -30.00 -11.96
N ALA A 10 -8.99 -29.79 -10.73
CA ALA A 10 -9.83 -29.27 -9.64
C ALA A 10 -9.82 -27.73 -9.46
N TYR A 11 -9.22 -26.96 -10.38
CA TYR A 11 -9.08 -25.50 -10.23
C TYR A 11 -10.06 -24.67 -11.08
N TRP A 12 -10.81 -25.28 -12.02
CA TRP A 12 -11.69 -24.53 -12.93
C TRP A 12 -13.20 -24.61 -12.62
N GLU A 13 -13.65 -25.35 -11.61
CA GLU A 13 -15.09 -25.50 -11.30
C GLU A 13 -15.57 -24.77 -10.03
N ARG A 14 -14.76 -23.88 -9.43
CA ARG A 14 -15.18 -23.10 -8.23
C ARG A 14 -15.39 -21.60 -8.43
N ALA A 15 -15.33 -21.09 -9.66
CA ALA A 15 -15.50 -19.67 -9.98
C ALA A 15 -16.76 -19.33 -10.81
N LEU A 16 -17.63 -20.29 -11.11
CA LEU A 16 -18.87 -20.05 -11.88
C LEU A 16 -20.05 -20.70 -11.17
N GLY A 17 -20.63 -19.94 -10.24
CA GLY A 17 -21.69 -20.41 -9.36
C GLY A 17 -22.94 -19.53 -9.34
N ILE A 18 -23.26 -18.80 -10.41
CA ILE A 18 -24.60 -18.26 -10.65
C ILE A 18 -24.77 -18.22 -12.17
N TRP A 19 -25.71 -19.01 -12.68
CA TRP A 19 -26.50 -18.86 -13.91
C TRP A 19 -26.98 -20.26 -14.29
N ASP A 20 -28.08 -20.69 -13.66
CA ASP A 20 -28.94 -21.71 -14.22
C ASP A 20 -30.33 -21.59 -13.60
N LYS A 21 -31.23 -20.90 -14.31
CA LYS A 21 -32.69 -21.13 -14.28
C LYS A 21 -33.39 -20.35 -15.39
N VAL A 22 -34.07 -21.12 -16.27
CA VAL A 22 -35.13 -20.76 -17.25
C VAL A 22 -34.61 -20.32 -18.64
N HIS A 23 -34.90 -20.94 -19.80
CA HIS A 23 -35.68 -22.13 -20.22
C HIS A 23 -35.14 -22.61 -21.62
N PRO A 24 -35.48 -23.82 -22.12
CA PRO A 24 -34.80 -24.51 -23.20
C PRO A 24 -35.50 -24.39 -24.55
N SER A 25 -34.72 -24.33 -25.62
CA SER A 25 -35.19 -24.77 -26.94
C SER A 25 -34.02 -25.22 -27.81
N ILE A 26 -34.09 -26.49 -28.21
CA ILE A 26 -33.46 -27.11 -29.38
C ILE A 26 -32.04 -27.69 -29.16
N ARG A 27 -32.03 -28.95 -28.70
CA ARG A 27 -31.04 -29.96 -29.10
C ARG A 27 -31.56 -30.71 -30.32
N THR A 28 -30.81 -30.68 -31.41
CA THR A 28 -30.71 -31.67 -32.52
C THR A 28 -29.61 -31.12 -33.44
N ALA A 29 -28.64 -31.85 -34.01
CA ALA A 29 -28.51 -33.26 -34.30
C ALA A 29 -27.02 -33.65 -34.58
N CYS A 30 -26.72 -34.92 -34.36
CA CYS A 30 -25.86 -35.82 -35.15
C CYS A 30 -24.35 -35.50 -35.42
N SER A 31 -23.51 -36.32 -34.77
CA SER A 31 -22.23 -36.91 -35.24
C SER A 31 -22.49 -38.04 -36.29
N PRO A 32 -21.53 -38.84 -36.87
CA PRO A 32 -20.04 -38.81 -36.96
C PRO A 32 -19.46 -39.08 -38.39
N ARG A 33 -18.13 -39.01 -38.57
CA ARG A 33 -17.27 -40.02 -39.30
C ARG A 33 -15.78 -39.57 -39.30
N VAL A 34 -14.81 -40.29 -38.70
CA VAL A 34 -14.12 -41.56 -39.05
C VAL A 34 -12.80 -41.35 -39.84
N VAL A 35 -11.66 -41.74 -39.25
CA VAL A 35 -10.57 -42.66 -39.77
C VAL A 35 -9.16 -42.33 -39.20
N ARG A 36 -8.68 -43.29 -38.37
CA ARG A 36 -7.37 -43.98 -38.25
C ARG A 36 -5.98 -43.29 -38.37
N ARG A 37 -5.15 -43.72 -37.41
CA ARG A 37 -3.68 -43.79 -37.29
C ARG A 37 -2.91 -44.46 -38.45
N ALA A 38 -1.64 -44.07 -38.59
CA ALA A 38 -0.45 -44.90 -38.79
C ALA A 38 0.82 -44.04 -38.50
N SER A 39 2.05 -44.56 -38.38
CA SER A 39 2.69 -45.32 -37.29
C SER A 39 4.19 -45.47 -37.64
N LEU A 40 5.10 -45.36 -36.66
CA LEU A 40 6.48 -45.91 -36.59
C LEU A 40 7.53 -45.34 -37.59
N SER A 41 8.83 -45.18 -37.30
CA SER A 41 9.86 -46.05 -36.66
C SER A 41 11.09 -45.21 -36.22
N CYS A 42 11.69 -45.36 -35.03
CA CYS A 42 12.73 -46.31 -34.59
C CYS A 42 14.12 -46.18 -35.26
N ALA A 43 15.16 -45.82 -34.49
CA ALA A 43 16.47 -46.51 -34.42
C ALA A 43 17.44 -45.85 -33.40
N LEU A 44 18.18 -46.71 -32.69
CA LEU A 44 19.04 -46.49 -31.52
C LEU A 44 20.55 -46.61 -31.89
N VAL A 45 21.40 -45.76 -31.27
CA VAL A 45 22.69 -46.10 -30.55
C VAL A 45 23.92 -46.48 -31.44
N PRO A 46 25.22 -46.42 -31.03
CA PRO A 46 25.87 -46.13 -29.72
C PRO A 46 27.14 -45.22 -29.65
N SER A 47 27.43 -44.76 -28.41
CA SER A 47 28.71 -44.77 -27.64
C SER A 47 29.97 -44.02 -28.13
N ARG A 48 30.60 -43.23 -27.22
CA ARG A 48 31.86 -43.55 -26.48
C ARG A 48 32.45 -42.31 -25.78
N HIS A 49 32.79 -42.45 -24.50
CA HIS A 49 33.77 -41.62 -23.77
C HIS A 49 35.19 -41.84 -24.34
N PRO A 50 36.12 -40.86 -24.24
CA PRO A 50 37.00 -40.77 -23.04
C PRO A 50 37.50 -39.35 -22.66
N SER A 51 37.77 -39.11 -21.37
CA SER A 51 38.82 -38.20 -20.86
C SER A 51 40.19 -38.90 -20.95
N PRO A 52 41.41 -38.33 -20.67
CA PRO A 52 41.77 -37.11 -19.91
C PRO A 52 43.04 -36.33 -20.40
N TRP A 53 43.40 -35.16 -19.84
CA TRP A 53 44.78 -34.56 -19.80
C TRP A 53 44.78 -33.39 -18.77
N ARG A 54 45.46 -33.44 -17.60
CA ARG A 54 46.85 -33.01 -17.23
C ARG A 54 47.22 -31.59 -17.70
N GLY A 55 47.43 -30.60 -16.83
CA GLY A 55 48.60 -30.29 -15.96
C GLY A 55 48.61 -28.74 -15.78
N THR A 56 49.22 -28.05 -14.82
CA THR A 56 50.35 -28.31 -13.91
C THR A 56 50.43 -27.11 -12.92
N ASN A 57 50.78 -27.41 -11.66
CA ASN A 57 51.70 -26.73 -10.70
C ASN A 57 51.86 -25.18 -10.71
N MET A 58 52.07 -24.50 -9.59
CA MET A 58 53.13 -24.74 -8.59
C MET A 58 52.89 -23.80 -7.37
N GLN A 59 52.83 -24.34 -6.14
CA GLN A 59 53.81 -24.13 -5.03
C GLN A 59 53.73 -22.77 -4.30
N THR A 60 53.97 -22.58 -3.00
CA THR A 60 54.37 -23.33 -1.78
C THR A 60 54.47 -22.22 -0.71
N MET A 61 54.29 -22.36 0.60
CA MET A 61 54.98 -23.15 1.63
C MET A 61 54.15 -22.96 2.92
N ALA A 62 53.80 -24.02 3.67
CA ALA A 62 54.60 -24.71 4.71
C ALA A 62 54.81 -23.82 5.96
N ALA A 63 54.73 -24.28 7.21
CA ALA A 63 54.49 -25.57 7.87
C ALA A 63 54.11 -25.22 9.33
N GLY A 64 53.25 -25.98 10.02
CA GLY A 64 53.66 -27.00 11.00
C GLY A 64 53.70 -26.41 12.43
N VAL A 65 53.46 -27.09 13.55
CA VAL A 65 53.27 -28.50 13.96
C VAL A 65 52.69 -28.47 15.40
N GLY A 66 51.95 -29.49 15.83
CA GLY A 66 51.88 -29.93 17.24
C GLY A 66 50.45 -30.13 17.77
N LEU A 67 49.84 -31.31 17.65
CA LEU A 67 49.89 -32.45 18.60
C LEU A 67 49.53 -32.11 20.06
N GLY A 68 48.46 -32.74 20.57
CA GLY A 68 48.52 -33.35 21.90
C GLY A 68 47.35 -33.10 22.86
N VAL A 69 46.43 -34.08 22.92
CA VAL A 69 45.84 -34.73 24.12
C VAL A 69 45.29 -33.88 25.29
N GLY A 70 44.05 -34.16 25.71
CA GLY A 70 43.69 -34.04 27.13
C GLY A 70 42.19 -33.88 27.46
N ILE A 71 41.54 -34.97 27.86
CA ILE A 71 40.32 -34.98 28.68
C ILE A 71 40.73 -34.84 30.17
N PRO A 72 39.96 -34.13 31.01
CA PRO A 72 39.16 -34.78 32.08
C PRO A 72 37.73 -34.17 32.16
N ALA A 73 36.62 -34.89 32.26
CA ALA A 73 36.13 -35.83 33.29
C ALA A 73 35.91 -35.21 34.69
N SER A 74 34.82 -35.67 35.35
CA SER A 74 34.44 -35.54 36.78
C SER A 74 33.39 -34.44 37.09
N PHE A 75 32.27 -34.59 37.83
CA PHE A 75 31.50 -35.63 38.56
C PHE A 75 30.02 -35.13 38.51
N SER A 76 29.00 -35.83 38.02
CA SER A 76 28.17 -36.92 38.58
C SER A 76 27.41 -36.69 39.91
N ASN A 77 26.08 -36.82 39.78
CA ASN A 77 25.08 -37.43 40.66
C ASN A 77 24.57 -36.71 41.92
N LEU A 78 23.23 -36.49 41.96
CA LEU A 78 22.34 -37.21 42.89
C LEU A 78 20.88 -37.19 42.41
N LYS A 79 20.20 -38.31 42.66
CA LYS A 79 18.89 -38.72 42.16
C LYS A 79 18.02 -39.10 43.37
N LYS A 80 16.69 -38.93 43.22
CA LYS A 80 15.54 -39.62 43.89
C LYS A 80 14.87 -39.01 45.14
N MET A 81 13.58 -38.72 44.95
CA MET A 81 12.35 -39.16 45.67
C MET A 81 12.48 -39.69 47.10
N ASP A 82 11.65 -39.18 48.02
CA ASP A 82 10.52 -39.93 48.61
C ASP A 82 9.60 -39.08 49.54
N ALA A 83 8.30 -39.44 49.51
CA ALA A 83 7.26 -39.50 50.56
C ALA A 83 6.75 -38.26 51.36
N MET A 84 5.40 -38.14 51.37
CA MET A 84 4.56 -37.42 52.35
C MET A 84 4.48 -38.16 53.72
N PRO A 85 3.83 -37.61 54.79
CA PRO A 85 2.36 -37.76 54.96
C PRO A 85 1.56 -36.64 55.70
N ALA A 86 0.29 -36.48 55.28
CA ALA A 86 -1.01 -36.42 56.01
C ALA A 86 -1.32 -35.51 57.23
N SER A 87 -2.44 -34.77 57.14
CA SER A 87 -3.66 -34.87 58.00
C SER A 87 -4.83 -34.04 57.37
N LEU A 88 -5.99 -34.60 56.95
CA LEU A 88 -7.22 -35.07 57.67
C LEU A 88 -8.07 -33.91 58.24
N ARG A 89 -9.40 -33.69 58.04
CA ARG A 89 -10.65 -34.40 57.59
C ARG A 89 -11.66 -33.30 57.11
N GLY A 90 -12.78 -33.52 56.41
CA GLY A 90 -13.56 -34.71 56.04
C GLY A 90 -14.70 -34.36 55.05
N GLY A 91 -15.29 -35.39 54.42
CA GLY A 91 -16.39 -35.32 53.43
C GLY A 91 -17.80 -35.44 54.04
N PRO A 92 -18.78 -36.17 53.45
CA PRO A 92 -18.84 -36.81 52.12
C PRO A 92 -20.22 -36.64 51.39
N GLY A 93 -20.39 -37.21 50.19
CA GLY A 93 -21.72 -37.54 49.64
C GLY A 93 -21.76 -37.86 48.14
N ASN A 94 -22.03 -39.12 47.80
CA ASN A 94 -21.82 -39.78 46.51
C ASN A 94 -23.15 -40.09 45.77
N GLU A 95 -23.05 -40.24 44.44
CA GLU A 95 -23.70 -41.24 43.56
C GLU A 95 -25.21 -41.27 43.18
N LEU A 96 -25.39 -41.47 41.86
CA LEU A 96 -26.39 -42.25 41.09
C LEU A 96 -27.90 -41.98 41.23
N PHE A 97 -28.61 -41.81 40.09
CA PHE A 97 -29.64 -42.75 39.58
C PHE A 97 -30.24 -42.37 38.20
N LYS A 98 -30.83 -43.41 37.58
CA LYS A 98 -31.43 -43.61 36.24
C LYS A 98 -32.74 -42.86 35.92
N LEU A 99 -33.02 -42.78 34.61
CA LEU A 99 -34.31 -42.88 33.86
C LEU A 99 -35.63 -42.50 34.56
N VAL A 100 -36.50 -41.75 33.88
CA VAL A 100 -37.74 -42.22 33.22
C VAL A 100 -38.44 -41.06 32.49
N SER A 101 -39.04 -41.41 31.36
CA SER A 101 -39.83 -40.63 30.41
C SER A 101 -41.20 -40.18 30.92
N THR A 102 -41.74 -39.10 30.32
CA THR A 102 -43.16 -39.05 29.95
C THR A 102 -43.30 -38.30 28.63
N GLY A 103 -43.93 -38.94 27.64
CA GLY A 103 -44.20 -38.37 26.33
C GLY A 103 -45.62 -37.85 26.19
N LYS A 104 -45.87 -37.14 25.08
CA LYS A 104 -47.15 -37.17 24.35
C LYS A 104 -46.94 -36.75 22.88
N LYS A 105 -47.31 -37.68 21.99
CA LYS A 105 -47.52 -37.57 20.52
C LYS A 105 -48.64 -36.52 20.26
N LYS A 106 -48.94 -35.93 19.08
CA LYS A 106 -48.91 -36.25 17.63
C LYS A 106 -49.57 -34.99 16.96
N VAL A 107 -49.28 -34.50 15.75
CA VAL A 107 -49.85 -34.92 14.44
C VAL A 107 -49.34 -33.90 13.39
N VAL A 108 -48.92 -34.42 12.24
CA VAL A 108 -48.64 -33.68 11.00
C VAL A 108 -49.93 -33.51 10.19
N LYS A 109 -50.18 -32.32 9.66
CA LYS A 109 -51.00 -32.08 8.45
C LYS A 109 -50.26 -31.08 7.56
N GLY A 110 -49.78 -31.53 6.40
CA GLY A 110 -49.29 -30.63 5.35
C GLY A 110 -50.38 -30.34 4.34
N VAL A 111 -50.40 -29.12 3.78
CA VAL A 111 -50.97 -28.81 2.45
C VAL A 111 -50.31 -27.54 1.87
N ARG A 112 -49.85 -27.69 0.61
CA ARG A 112 -49.60 -26.73 -0.49
C ARG A 112 -48.59 -25.58 -0.34
N VAL A 113 -47.51 -25.72 -1.11
CA VAL A 113 -46.64 -24.65 -1.58
C VAL A 113 -47.36 -23.89 -2.69
N SER A 114 -47.72 -22.63 -2.45
CA SER A 114 -48.07 -21.65 -3.48
C SER A 114 -46.93 -20.65 -3.63
N GLY A 115 -46.58 -20.35 -4.88
CA GLY A 115 -45.37 -19.61 -5.28
C GLY A 115 -45.16 -18.28 -4.56
N ALA A 116 -43.93 -18.09 -4.08
CA ALA A 116 -43.44 -16.83 -3.56
C ALA A 116 -42.78 -16.03 -4.69
N ARG A 117 -43.30 -14.81 -4.91
CA ARG A 117 -42.62 -13.74 -5.66
C ARG A 117 -41.29 -13.42 -4.99
N SER A 118 -40.26 -13.14 -5.79
CA SER A 118 -38.95 -12.69 -5.32
C SER A 118 -39.09 -11.33 -4.60
N MET A 119 -38.93 -11.33 -3.28
CA MET A 119 -38.62 -10.12 -2.52
C MET A 119 -37.10 -10.01 -2.43
N ALA A 120 -36.59 -8.79 -2.65
CA ALA A 120 -35.20 -8.42 -2.43
C ALA A 120 -34.78 -8.75 -0.98
N PRO A 121 -33.51 -9.09 -0.71
CA PRO A 121 -33.08 -9.38 0.65
C PRO A 121 -33.15 -8.10 1.48
N GLU A 122 -34.03 -8.09 2.49
CA GLU A 122 -33.97 -7.13 3.58
C GLU A 122 -32.62 -7.29 4.28
N ILE A 123 -31.86 -6.21 4.31
CA ILE A 123 -30.61 -6.07 5.05
C ILE A 123 -30.98 -6.22 6.53
N ALA A 124 -30.51 -7.29 7.17
CA ALA A 124 -30.62 -7.43 8.61
C ALA A 124 -29.78 -6.31 9.25
N GLU A 125 -30.44 -5.34 9.87
CA GLU A 125 -29.81 -4.32 10.69
C GLU A 125 -29.06 -5.02 11.84
N MET A 126 -27.73 -4.90 11.86
CA MET A 126 -26.92 -5.28 13.02
C MET A 126 -27.18 -4.28 14.15
N GLU A 127 -27.58 -4.77 15.31
CA GLU A 127 -27.77 -3.94 16.51
C GLU A 127 -26.43 -3.42 17.08
N ARG A 128 -26.49 -2.23 17.69
CA ARG A 128 -25.37 -1.38 18.10
C ARG A 128 -24.63 -1.90 19.33
N ALA A 129 -23.31 -1.86 19.30
CA ALA A 129 -22.48 -1.88 20.51
C ALA A 129 -22.29 -0.43 21.00
N SER A 130 -22.85 -0.16 22.19
CA SER A 130 -22.75 1.07 23.01
C SER A 130 -23.41 2.38 22.50
N GLN A 131 -24.10 3.05 23.44
CA GLN A 131 -24.66 4.39 23.27
C GLN A 131 -23.57 5.43 23.56
N GLY A 132 -22.87 5.92 22.53
CA GLY A 132 -21.76 6.84 22.81
C GLY A 132 -21.10 7.60 21.66
N SER A 133 -21.55 7.50 20.41
CA SER A 133 -21.32 8.56 19.39
C SER A 133 -22.18 8.27 18.16
N PRO A 134 -23.17 9.11 17.82
CA PRO A 134 -23.77 9.06 16.50
C PRO A 134 -22.80 9.78 15.57
N LEU A 135 -22.07 9.12 14.66
CA LEU A 135 -21.57 9.77 13.43
C LEU A 135 -20.96 8.74 12.45
N PHE A 136 -21.79 7.82 11.96
CA PHE A 136 -21.74 7.48 10.54
C PHE A 136 -22.56 8.53 9.77
N VAL A 137 -22.25 9.82 9.93
CA VAL A 137 -22.83 10.84 9.05
C VAL A 137 -21.88 10.98 7.87
N PRO A 138 -22.30 10.64 6.64
CA PRO A 138 -21.41 10.62 5.47
C PRO A 138 -20.88 12.00 5.04
N ARG A 139 -21.13 13.08 5.81
CA ARG A 139 -20.86 14.47 5.43
C ARG A 139 -20.32 15.31 6.58
N GLN A 140 -19.23 14.87 7.21
CA GLN A 140 -18.49 15.72 8.15
C GLN A 140 -17.40 16.49 7.41
N LYS A 141 -17.28 17.79 7.72
CA LYS A 141 -16.15 18.62 7.26
C LYS A 141 -14.85 17.99 7.75
N TYR A 142 -13.90 17.72 6.85
CA TYR A 142 -12.56 17.22 7.21
C TYR A 142 -11.43 18.14 6.74
N CYS A 143 -11.68 19.03 5.78
CA CYS A 143 -10.76 20.05 5.29
C CYS A 143 -11.47 21.42 5.23
N GLU A 144 -10.70 22.50 5.00
CA GLU A 144 -11.26 23.86 4.91
C GLU A 144 -11.99 24.11 3.59
N ALA A 145 -11.51 23.53 2.48
CA ALA A 145 -12.14 23.59 1.18
C ALA A 145 -11.87 22.31 0.36
N ILE A 146 -12.86 21.87 -0.40
CA ILE A 146 -12.76 20.73 -1.33
C ILE A 146 -12.52 21.13 -2.78
N HIS A 147 -12.57 22.44 -3.08
CA HIS A 147 -12.41 23.01 -4.42
C HIS A 147 -11.07 23.74 -4.60
N LYS A 148 -10.27 23.87 -3.53
CA LYS A 148 -8.90 24.41 -3.53
C LYS A 148 -8.18 24.01 -2.24
N THR A 149 -6.85 24.05 -2.24
CA THR A 149 -6.04 23.74 -1.06
C THR A 149 -6.02 24.91 -0.08
N ILE A 150 -6.55 24.74 1.12
CA ILE A 150 -6.41 25.68 2.24
C ILE A 150 -5.89 24.90 3.44
N ARG A 151 -4.80 25.36 4.04
CA ARG A 151 -4.27 24.70 5.25
C ARG A 151 -5.32 24.72 6.36
N ARG A 152 -5.58 23.56 6.94
CA ARG A 152 -6.39 23.42 8.16
C ARG A 152 -5.79 24.29 9.27
N LYS A 153 -6.64 25.08 9.93
CA LYS A 153 -6.19 25.88 11.08
C LYS A 153 -5.84 24.93 12.24
N THR A 154 -4.63 25.08 12.76
CA THR A 154 -4.11 24.31 13.90
C THR A 154 -3.38 25.22 14.88
N CYS A 155 -3.43 24.87 16.16
CA CYS A 155 -2.67 25.55 17.22
C CYS A 155 -1.16 25.31 17.05
N THR A 156 -0.36 26.19 17.65
CA THR A 156 1.10 26.04 17.64
C THR A 156 1.55 25.13 18.79
N VAL A 157 2.26 24.06 18.45
CA VAL A 157 2.95 23.15 19.38
C VAL A 157 4.45 23.41 19.30
N MET A 158 5.08 23.70 20.45
CA MET A 158 6.52 23.94 20.53
C MET A 158 7.27 22.64 20.82
N ILE A 159 8.17 22.27 19.92
CA ILE A 159 9.07 21.12 20.04
C ILE A 159 10.49 21.66 20.21
N GLY A 160 10.92 21.84 21.46
CA GLY A 160 12.16 22.56 21.74
C GLY A 160 12.06 23.98 21.21
N ASN A 161 12.96 24.36 20.29
CA ASN A 161 12.96 25.65 19.61
C ASN A 161 12.18 25.66 18.27
N VAL A 162 11.56 24.55 17.86
CA VAL A 162 10.84 24.44 16.58
C VAL A 162 9.33 24.53 16.82
N ALA A 163 8.68 25.47 16.14
CA ALA A 163 7.23 25.62 16.14
C ALA A 163 6.58 24.76 15.04
N VAL A 164 5.56 23.99 15.41
CA VAL A 164 4.73 23.16 14.51
C VAL A 164 3.28 23.62 14.59
N GLY A 165 2.67 23.91 13.43
CA GLY A 165 1.27 24.31 13.33
C GLY A 165 0.97 25.04 12.02
N SER A 166 -0.27 25.51 11.87
CA SER A 166 -0.79 26.10 10.64
C SER A 166 -0.15 27.45 10.28
N GLU A 167 0.42 28.15 11.27
CA GLU A 167 1.10 29.43 11.11
C GLU A 167 2.58 29.28 10.74
N HIS A 168 3.09 28.05 10.71
CA HIS A 168 4.49 27.73 10.48
C HIS A 168 4.66 26.88 9.23
N PRO A 169 5.87 26.84 8.63
CA PRO A 169 6.19 25.87 7.58
C PRO A 169 5.94 24.43 8.05
N ILE A 170 5.55 23.57 7.13
CA ILE A 170 5.45 22.13 7.39
C ILE A 170 6.84 21.59 7.73
N ARG A 171 7.02 21.08 8.96
CA ARG A 171 8.34 20.66 9.46
C ARG A 171 8.75 19.27 8.97
N VAL A 172 10.00 19.12 8.60
CA VAL A 172 10.60 17.86 8.15
C VAL A 172 11.20 17.10 9.33
N GLN A 173 10.86 15.81 9.46
CA GLN A 173 11.43 14.94 10.48
C GLN A 173 12.00 13.65 9.87
N THR A 174 13.03 13.11 10.52
CA THR A 174 13.57 11.78 10.24
C THR A 174 13.81 11.02 11.55
N MET A 175 14.32 9.78 11.46
CA MET A 175 14.60 8.93 12.61
C MET A 175 15.97 8.27 12.50
N THR A 176 16.71 8.20 13.59
CA THR A 176 18.01 7.51 13.62
C THR A 176 17.86 5.99 13.45
N THR A 177 18.86 5.38 12.80
CA THR A 177 18.97 3.93 12.61
C THR A 177 20.02 3.29 13.51
N THR A 178 20.88 4.11 14.11
CA THR A 178 21.91 3.68 15.07
C THR A 178 21.31 3.10 16.35
N ASP A 179 22.01 2.12 16.93
CA ASP A 179 21.71 1.67 18.30
C ASP A 179 21.96 2.85 19.25
N THR A 180 20.92 3.26 19.99
CA THR A 180 20.97 4.42 20.89
C THR A 180 21.97 4.25 22.04
N LYS A 181 22.38 3.01 22.35
CA LYS A 181 23.48 2.75 23.29
C LYS A 181 24.84 3.20 22.75
N ASP A 182 25.01 3.24 21.43
CA ASP A 182 26.18 3.83 20.79
C ASP A 182 26.00 5.35 20.68
N VAL A 183 26.40 6.03 21.76
CA VAL A 183 26.31 7.49 21.88
C VAL A 183 27.08 8.19 20.76
N ALA A 184 28.28 7.70 20.41
CA ALA A 184 29.12 8.34 19.40
C ALA A 184 28.48 8.25 18.01
N ALA A 185 28.06 7.04 17.60
CA ALA A 185 27.41 6.84 16.32
C ALA A 185 26.08 7.60 16.22
N THR A 186 25.28 7.62 17.30
CA THR A 186 24.01 8.35 17.34
C THR A 186 24.23 9.85 17.23
N VAL A 187 25.19 10.42 17.97
CA VAL A 187 25.53 11.85 17.89
C VAL A 187 25.98 12.22 16.48
N ASP A 188 26.87 11.43 15.88
CA ASP A 188 27.38 11.70 14.53
C ASP A 188 26.27 11.60 13.47
N GLN A 189 25.35 10.64 13.59
CA GLN A 189 24.20 10.54 12.69
C GLN A 189 23.22 11.73 12.87
N VAL A 190 22.94 12.15 14.11
CA VAL A 190 22.10 13.32 14.37
C VAL A 190 22.72 14.59 13.78
N MET A 191 24.04 14.75 13.87
CA MET A 191 24.75 15.88 13.26
C MET A 191 24.60 15.88 11.74
N ARG A 192 24.84 14.75 11.07
CA ARG A 192 24.64 14.64 9.61
C ARG A 192 23.21 14.94 9.18
N ILE A 193 22.22 14.48 9.94
CA ILE A 193 20.80 14.77 9.71
C ILE A 193 20.51 16.27 9.85
N ALA A 194 21.06 16.92 10.88
CA ALA A 194 20.89 18.35 11.11
C ALA A 194 21.56 19.19 10.00
N ASP A 195 22.76 18.80 9.57
CA ASP A 195 23.51 19.47 8.49
C ASP A 195 22.80 19.38 7.13
N ARG A 196 21.95 18.36 6.94
CA ARG A 196 21.06 18.22 5.78
C ARG A 196 19.77 19.03 5.87
N GLY A 197 19.58 19.81 6.94
CA GLY A 197 18.43 20.71 7.09
C GLY A 197 17.16 20.08 7.68
N CYS A 198 17.27 18.92 8.34
CA CYS A 198 16.12 18.36 9.06
C CYS A 198 15.72 19.25 10.25
N ASP A 199 14.41 19.44 10.48
CA ASP A 199 13.95 20.25 11.61
C ASP A 199 13.98 19.48 12.93
N ILE A 200 13.67 18.17 12.93
CA ILE A 200 13.41 17.38 14.14
C ILE A 200 13.89 15.93 13.95
N VAL A 201 14.63 15.39 14.92
CA VAL A 201 15.15 14.01 14.85
C VAL A 201 14.52 13.12 15.90
N ARG A 202 14.06 11.94 15.48
CA ARG A 202 13.54 10.91 16.38
C ARG A 202 14.60 9.85 16.69
N ILE A 203 14.67 9.43 17.96
CA ILE A 203 15.57 8.39 18.47
C ILE A 203 14.74 7.32 19.19
N THR A 204 15.04 6.05 18.91
CA THR A 204 14.41 4.92 19.60
C THR A 204 14.85 4.85 21.05
N VAL A 205 13.92 4.66 21.99
CA VAL A 205 14.27 4.37 23.39
C VAL A 205 13.47 3.16 23.88
N GLN A 206 14.14 2.02 24.05
CA GLN A 206 13.48 0.77 24.48
C GLN A 206 13.56 0.53 25.97
N GLY A 207 14.69 0.86 26.59
CA GLY A 207 14.96 0.53 27.99
C GLY A 207 15.69 1.64 28.73
N LYS A 208 16.09 1.32 29.96
CA LYS A 208 16.78 2.26 30.85
C LYS A 208 18.17 2.63 30.33
N LYS A 209 18.89 1.68 29.71
CA LYS A 209 20.24 1.92 29.16
C LYS A 209 20.21 2.94 28.02
N GLU A 210 19.28 2.78 27.08
CA GLU A 210 19.08 3.74 25.99
C GLU A 210 18.67 5.10 26.55
N ALA A 211 17.83 5.13 27.58
CA ALA A 211 17.43 6.36 28.25
C ALA A 211 18.58 7.05 28.99
N ASP A 212 19.60 6.32 29.45
CA ASP A 212 20.82 6.88 30.04
C ASP A 212 21.70 7.50 28.96
N SER A 213 21.95 6.76 27.87
CA SER A 213 22.68 7.24 26.69
C SER A 213 22.06 8.50 26.10
N CYS A 214 20.72 8.61 26.12
CA CYS A 214 19.96 9.78 25.70
C CYS A 214 20.40 11.11 26.36
N TYR A 215 20.77 11.10 27.65
CA TYR A 215 21.30 12.31 28.31
C TYR A 215 22.67 12.68 27.77
N GLU A 216 23.54 11.69 27.58
CA GLU A 216 24.88 11.90 27.03
C GLU A 216 24.83 12.39 25.58
N ILE A 217 23.93 11.83 24.77
CA ILE A 217 23.67 12.27 23.39
C ILE A 217 23.26 13.75 23.37
N LYS A 218 22.22 14.14 24.13
CA LYS A 218 21.75 15.53 24.17
C LYS A 218 22.85 16.48 24.64
N ASN A 219 23.55 16.13 25.71
CA ASN A 219 24.64 16.96 26.25
C ASN A 219 25.79 17.12 25.26
N THR A 220 26.15 16.06 24.54
CA THR A 220 27.23 16.09 23.54
C THR A 220 26.83 16.94 22.34
N LEU A 221 25.60 16.81 21.84
CA LEU A 221 25.09 17.64 20.75
C LEU A 221 25.11 19.13 21.10
N VAL A 222 24.62 19.49 22.29
CA VAL A 222 24.63 20.89 22.77
C VAL A 222 26.06 21.42 22.90
N LYS A 223 27.00 20.63 23.45
CA LYS A 223 28.43 21.01 23.52
C LYS A 223 29.06 21.22 22.14
N LYS A 224 28.61 20.47 21.14
CA LYS A 224 29.03 20.60 19.74
C LYS A 224 28.27 21.71 18.99
N GLY A 225 27.35 22.43 19.64
CA GLY A 225 26.57 23.52 19.04
C GLY A 225 25.32 23.10 18.27
N TYR A 226 24.92 21.82 18.36
CA TYR A 226 23.72 21.30 17.70
C TYR A 226 22.52 21.37 18.65
N ASN A 227 21.53 22.19 18.27
CA ASN A 227 20.30 22.43 19.06
C ASN A 227 19.05 21.81 18.41
N ILE A 228 19.21 20.87 17.48
CA ILE A 228 18.09 20.20 16.83
C ILE A 228 17.21 19.49 17.89
N PRO A 229 15.88 19.67 17.86
CA PRO A 229 14.98 19.01 18.79
C PRO A 229 15.01 17.49 18.64
N LEU A 230 15.04 16.80 19.78
CA LEU A 230 15.04 15.34 19.84
C LEU A 230 13.69 14.81 20.29
N VAL A 231 13.23 13.75 19.62
CA VAL A 231 11.98 13.03 19.92
C VAL A 231 12.30 11.62 20.42
N ALA A 232 11.80 11.23 21.58
CA ALA A 232 11.96 9.88 22.10
C ALA A 232 10.80 9.00 21.61
N ASP A 233 11.12 7.89 20.93
CA ASP A 233 10.13 6.94 20.42
C ASP A 233 9.87 5.81 21.42
N ILE A 234 8.82 5.97 22.23
CA ILE A 234 8.42 5.02 23.28
C ILE A 234 7.31 4.10 22.79
N HIS A 235 7.40 2.81 23.15
CA HIS A 235 6.35 1.81 22.90
C HIS A 235 5.86 1.24 24.25
N PHE A 236 6.50 0.23 24.83
CA PHE A 236 5.97 -0.53 25.99
C PHE A 236 6.45 -0.08 27.39
N ALA A 237 7.11 1.06 27.54
CA ALA A 237 7.84 1.38 28.78
C ALA A 237 7.49 2.76 29.35
N PRO A 238 6.38 2.90 30.11
CA PRO A 238 5.98 4.16 30.75
C PRO A 238 7.07 4.74 31.66
N SER A 239 7.77 3.90 32.43
CA SER A 239 8.87 4.34 33.30
C SER A 239 10.05 4.94 32.53
N VAL A 240 10.31 4.45 31.32
CA VAL A 240 11.34 4.99 30.41
C VAL A 240 10.88 6.33 29.86
N ALA A 241 9.61 6.46 29.44
CA ALA A 241 9.03 7.72 28.98
C ALA A 241 9.20 8.85 30.01
N LEU A 242 8.93 8.54 31.29
CA LEU A 242 9.13 9.49 32.37
C LEU A 242 10.59 9.93 32.48
N ARG A 243 11.55 9.01 32.35
CA ARG A 243 12.98 9.34 32.46
C ARG A 243 13.44 10.24 31.31
N VAL A 244 13.03 9.97 30.08
CA VAL A 244 13.48 10.75 28.91
C VAL A 244 12.76 12.10 28.76
N ALA A 245 11.59 12.29 29.38
CA ALA A 245 10.89 13.58 29.39
C ALA A 245 11.70 14.73 30.02
N GLU A 246 12.72 14.42 30.82
CA GLU A 246 13.60 15.45 31.39
C GLU A 246 14.64 15.97 30.38
N CYS A 247 15.10 15.14 29.43
CA CYS A 247 16.16 15.49 28.49
C CYS A 247 15.72 15.68 27.03
N PHE A 248 14.59 15.09 26.62
CA PHE A 248 14.05 15.20 25.26
C PHE A 248 13.05 16.33 25.13
N ASP A 249 12.92 16.85 23.91
CA ASP A 249 12.03 17.97 23.60
C ASP A 249 10.59 17.50 23.34
N LYS A 250 10.44 16.24 22.91
CA LYS A 250 9.15 15.61 22.64
C LYS A 250 9.16 14.12 22.91
N ILE A 251 8.03 13.60 23.40
CA ILE A 251 7.81 12.18 23.59
C ILE A 251 6.80 11.67 22.57
N ARG A 252 7.10 10.59 21.86
CA ARG A 252 6.08 9.86 21.11
C ARG A 252 5.63 8.65 21.90
N ILE A 253 4.31 8.52 22.02
CA ILE A 253 3.65 7.31 22.49
C ILE A 253 2.88 6.63 21.37
N ASN A 254 2.63 5.33 21.53
CA ASN A 254 1.68 4.58 20.73
C ASN A 254 0.55 4.09 21.63
N PRO A 255 -0.69 4.60 21.47
CA PRO A 255 -1.83 4.21 22.29
C PRO A 255 -2.05 2.70 22.45
N GLY A 256 -1.88 1.92 21.37
CA GLY A 256 -2.20 0.50 21.40
C GLY A 256 -1.19 -0.40 22.11
N ASN A 257 -0.07 0.17 22.60
CA ASN A 257 0.92 -0.61 23.34
C ASN A 257 1.64 0.15 24.47
N PHE A 258 1.15 1.34 24.84
CA PHE A 258 1.76 2.14 25.90
C PHE A 258 1.37 1.67 27.30
N ALA A 259 0.06 1.65 27.59
CA ALA A 259 -0.48 1.10 28.83
C ALA A 259 -0.74 -0.42 28.69
N ASP A 260 -1.11 -0.83 27.48
CA ASP A 260 -1.50 -2.20 27.19
C ASP A 260 -0.29 -3.13 27.04
N ARG A 261 -0.50 -4.40 27.40
CA ARG A 261 0.37 -5.47 26.90
C ARG A 261 0.17 -5.57 25.40
N ARG A 262 1.16 -6.13 24.70
CA ARG A 262 1.03 -6.46 23.29
C ARG A 262 -0.25 -7.29 23.09
N ALA A 263 -1.08 -6.91 22.11
CA ALA A 263 -2.27 -7.64 21.69
C ALA A 263 -1.98 -9.15 21.56
N GLN A 264 -2.71 -9.98 22.31
CA GLN A 264 -2.54 -11.43 22.32
C GLN A 264 -3.68 -12.13 21.55
N PHE A 265 -4.74 -11.40 21.19
CA PHE A 265 -5.92 -11.92 20.49
C PHE A 265 -6.63 -13.09 21.21
N GLU A 266 -6.43 -13.23 22.53
CA GLU A 266 -6.99 -14.35 23.31
C GLU A 266 -8.41 -14.08 23.85
N LYS A 267 -8.76 -12.82 24.12
CA LYS A 267 -10.10 -12.42 24.61
C LYS A 267 -10.86 -11.72 23.47
N LEU A 268 -11.88 -12.40 22.93
CA LEU A 268 -12.62 -11.96 21.74
C LEU A 268 -13.83 -11.07 22.06
N GLU A 269 -14.36 -11.14 23.29
CA GLU A 269 -15.53 -10.37 23.72
C GLU A 269 -15.18 -9.49 24.94
N TYR A 270 -15.31 -8.18 24.77
CA TYR A 270 -15.23 -7.19 25.83
C TYR A 270 -16.64 -6.73 26.18
N THR A 271 -16.99 -6.73 27.47
CA THR A 271 -18.20 -6.05 27.93
C THR A 271 -17.94 -4.55 28.05
N GLU A 272 -19.00 -3.74 28.15
CA GLU A 272 -18.89 -2.29 28.39
C GLU A 272 -18.14 -2.00 29.71
N ALA A 273 -18.34 -2.85 30.73
CA ALA A 273 -17.65 -2.74 32.00
C ALA A 273 -16.14 -3.03 31.87
N ASP A 274 -15.76 -4.07 31.11
CA ASP A 274 -14.34 -4.35 30.82
C ASP A 274 -13.69 -3.16 30.09
N TYR A 275 -14.40 -2.56 29.12
CA TYR A 275 -13.88 -1.43 28.36
C TYR A 275 -13.63 -0.21 29.25
N GLN A 276 -14.56 0.10 30.16
CA GLN A 276 -14.41 1.22 31.08
C GLN A 276 -13.26 1.00 32.09
N GLU A 277 -13.07 -0.23 32.58
CA GLU A 277 -11.95 -0.57 33.47
C GLU A 277 -10.58 -0.37 32.77
N GLU A 278 -10.48 -0.77 31.49
CA GLU A 278 -9.28 -0.52 30.68
C GLU A 278 -9.01 0.98 30.49
N LEU A 279 -10.05 1.80 30.28
CA LEU A 279 -9.90 3.25 30.18
C LEU A 279 -9.38 3.87 31.49
N GLU A 280 -9.86 3.39 32.65
CA GLU A 280 -9.36 3.81 33.96
C GLU A 280 -7.90 3.42 34.16
N HIS A 281 -7.52 2.21 33.73
CA HIS A 281 -6.12 1.76 33.78
C HIS A 281 -5.20 2.64 32.92
N ILE A 282 -5.61 2.95 31.68
CA ILE A 282 -4.86 3.84 30.78
C ILE A 282 -4.67 5.20 31.43
N GLU A 283 -5.73 5.76 32.03
CA GLU A 283 -5.65 7.05 32.73
C GLU A 283 -4.61 7.01 33.87
N GLN A 284 -4.61 5.95 34.69
CA GLN A 284 -3.65 5.79 35.78
C GLN A 284 -2.19 5.72 35.28
N VAL A 285 -1.95 4.99 34.18
CA VAL A 285 -0.59 4.79 33.63
C VAL A 285 -0.10 6.02 32.85
N PHE A 286 -1.00 6.70 32.15
CA PHE A 286 -0.65 7.81 31.27
C PHE A 286 -0.55 9.17 31.98
N THR A 287 -1.36 9.40 33.02
CA THR A 287 -1.39 10.67 33.78
C THR A 287 -0.01 11.13 34.24
N PRO A 288 0.86 10.29 34.84
CA PRO A 288 2.19 10.72 35.28
C PRO A 288 3.06 11.27 34.14
N LEU A 289 2.92 10.73 32.92
CA LEU A 289 3.66 11.23 31.76
C LEU A 289 3.12 12.60 31.32
N VAL A 290 1.80 12.76 31.27
CA VAL A 290 1.15 14.03 30.91
C VAL A 290 1.57 15.14 31.88
N GLU A 291 1.49 14.90 33.19
CA GLU A 291 1.90 15.87 34.20
C GLU A 291 3.38 16.24 34.08
N LYS A 292 4.24 15.24 33.81
CA LYS A 292 5.67 15.48 33.62
C LYS A 292 5.94 16.29 32.36
N CYS A 293 5.31 15.95 31.23
CA CYS A 293 5.41 16.71 30.00
C CYS A 293 4.90 18.15 30.20
N LYS A 294 3.80 18.35 30.93
CA LYS A 294 3.27 19.67 31.29
C LYS A 294 4.28 20.47 32.14
N LYS A 295 4.86 19.85 33.17
CA LYS A 295 5.86 20.46 34.06
C LYS A 295 7.12 20.94 33.31
N TYR A 296 7.63 20.14 32.39
CA TYR A 296 8.87 20.45 31.66
C TYR A 296 8.62 21.14 30.30
N GLY A 297 7.36 21.47 29.97
CA GLY A 297 7.01 22.08 28.69
C GLY A 297 7.33 21.20 27.48
N ARG A 298 7.29 19.87 27.62
CA ARG A 298 7.60 18.94 26.52
C ARG A 298 6.39 18.77 25.61
N ALA A 299 6.65 18.57 24.33
CA ALA A 299 5.60 18.19 23.40
C ALA A 299 5.32 16.67 23.46
N MET A 300 4.15 16.26 22.98
CA MET A 300 3.81 14.85 22.82
C MET A 300 3.29 14.55 21.40
N ARG A 301 3.63 13.37 20.86
CA ARG A 301 2.90 12.80 19.72
C ARG A 301 2.10 11.60 20.19
N ILE A 302 0.77 11.70 20.10
CA ILE A 302 -0.15 10.58 20.25
C ILE A 302 -0.30 9.95 18.87
N GLY A 303 0.40 8.84 18.64
CA GLY A 303 0.56 8.29 17.29
C GLY A 303 0.16 6.83 17.18
N THR A 304 -1.00 6.59 16.57
CA THR A 304 -1.53 5.25 16.29
C THR A 304 -0.96 4.70 14.99
N ASN A 305 -0.51 3.45 15.02
CA ASN A 305 -0.24 2.70 13.79
C ASN A 305 -1.30 1.61 13.62
N HIS A 306 -1.73 1.39 12.37
CA HIS A 306 -2.75 0.40 12.00
C HIS A 306 -2.40 -0.99 12.53
N GLY A 307 -1.16 -1.45 12.34
CA GLY A 307 -0.72 -2.76 12.80
C GLY A 307 -0.63 -2.96 14.32
N SER A 308 -0.88 -1.93 15.13
CA SER A 308 -0.63 -1.97 16.58
C SER A 308 -1.82 -1.58 17.43
N LEU A 309 -3.05 -1.73 16.91
CA LEU A 309 -4.26 -1.50 17.69
C LEU A 309 -4.34 -2.50 18.85
N SER A 310 -4.76 -2.01 20.02
CA SER A 310 -5.00 -2.82 21.22
C SER A 310 -6.18 -3.78 21.04
N ASP A 311 -6.19 -4.90 21.76
CA ASP A 311 -7.28 -5.89 21.71
C ASP A 311 -8.66 -5.27 21.96
N ARG A 312 -8.79 -4.29 22.88
CA ARG A 312 -10.07 -3.58 23.13
C ARG A 312 -10.57 -2.83 21.88
N ILE A 313 -9.69 -2.09 21.21
CA ILE A 313 -10.03 -1.30 20.03
C ILE A 313 -10.41 -2.21 18.88
N MET A 314 -9.66 -3.30 18.70
CA MET A 314 -9.94 -4.32 17.70
C MET A 314 -11.30 -4.99 17.94
N SER A 315 -11.67 -5.25 19.19
CA SER A 315 -12.98 -5.85 19.54
C SER A 315 -14.16 -4.91 19.22
N TYR A 316 -14.06 -3.62 19.58
CA TYR A 316 -15.16 -2.67 19.38
C TYR A 316 -15.25 -2.09 17.97
N TYR A 317 -14.11 -1.79 17.34
CA TYR A 317 -14.04 -1.03 16.08
C TYR A 317 -13.40 -1.80 14.92
N GLY A 318 -12.86 -2.99 15.17
CA GLY A 318 -12.12 -3.76 14.18
C GLY A 318 -10.80 -3.12 13.76
N ASP A 319 -10.15 -3.77 12.79
CA ASP A 319 -8.94 -3.27 12.11
C ASP A 319 -9.35 -2.19 11.09
N SER A 320 -9.65 -0.98 11.58
CA SER A 320 -10.31 0.06 10.79
C SER A 320 -9.73 1.47 11.03
N PRO A 321 -9.89 2.40 10.05
CA PRO A 321 -9.59 3.81 10.27
C PRO A 321 -10.27 4.40 11.51
N ARG A 322 -11.50 3.96 11.84
CA ARG A 322 -12.21 4.40 13.06
C ARG A 322 -11.51 3.91 14.32
N GLY A 323 -11.10 2.64 14.35
CA GLY A 323 -10.33 2.08 15.46
C GLY A 323 -9.03 2.85 15.70
N MET A 324 -8.35 3.25 14.63
CA MET A 324 -7.14 4.08 14.74
C MET A 324 -7.40 5.45 15.40
N VAL A 325 -8.49 6.11 15.02
CA VAL A 325 -8.88 7.42 15.56
C VAL A 325 -9.29 7.30 17.02
N GLU A 326 -10.14 6.34 17.37
CA GLU A 326 -10.58 6.14 18.75
C GLU A 326 -9.43 5.80 19.67
N SER A 327 -8.49 4.94 19.24
CA SER A 327 -7.29 4.62 20.00
C SER A 327 -6.48 5.88 20.35
N ALA A 328 -6.36 6.86 19.44
CA ALA A 328 -5.71 8.12 19.76
C ALA A 328 -6.56 9.02 20.67
N PHE A 329 -7.88 9.02 20.49
CA PHE A 329 -8.81 9.87 21.23
C PHE A 329 -8.92 9.48 22.70
N GLU A 330 -8.84 8.18 23.04
CA GLU A 330 -8.76 7.72 24.44
C GLU A 330 -7.67 8.47 25.22
N TYR A 331 -6.46 8.53 24.67
CA TYR A 331 -5.32 9.22 25.27
C TYR A 331 -5.47 10.75 25.21
N ALA A 332 -6.00 11.30 24.11
CA ALA A 332 -6.18 12.74 23.98
C ALA A 332 -7.22 13.31 24.96
N ARG A 333 -8.29 12.55 25.27
CA ARG A 333 -9.29 12.92 26.27
C ARG A 333 -8.65 13.05 27.66
N ILE A 334 -7.75 12.14 28.02
CA ILE A 334 -6.98 12.20 29.28
C ILE A 334 -6.05 13.43 29.29
N ALA A 335 -5.29 13.66 28.21
CA ALA A 335 -4.42 14.83 28.09
C ALA A 335 -5.19 16.15 28.30
N ARG A 336 -6.38 16.27 27.69
CA ARG A 336 -7.26 17.44 27.85
C ARG A 336 -7.90 17.55 29.23
N LYS A 337 -8.28 16.43 29.85
CA LYS A 337 -8.77 16.40 31.25
C LYS A 337 -7.74 17.01 32.21
N LEU A 338 -6.45 16.84 31.90
CA LEU A 338 -5.32 17.40 32.64
C LEU A 338 -4.85 18.77 32.12
N ASP A 339 -5.62 19.40 31.21
CA ASP A 339 -5.31 20.70 30.61
C ASP A 339 -3.90 20.73 29.99
N TYR A 340 -3.53 19.65 29.29
CA TYR A 340 -2.30 19.54 28.54
C TYR A 340 -2.61 19.62 27.04
N HIS A 341 -2.12 20.67 26.38
CA HIS A 341 -2.43 20.97 24.98
C HIS A 341 -1.19 20.93 24.06
N ASN A 342 0.01 20.68 24.59
CA ASN A 342 1.24 20.66 23.79
C ASN A 342 1.42 19.30 23.09
N PHE A 343 0.43 18.84 22.32
CA PHE A 343 0.49 17.56 21.63
C PHE A 343 -0.07 17.61 20.22
N LEU A 344 0.30 16.60 19.43
CA LEU A 344 -0.11 16.42 18.04
C LEU A 344 -0.39 14.96 17.72
N PHE A 345 -1.13 14.71 16.64
CA PHE A 345 -1.56 13.37 16.25
C PHE A 345 -0.77 12.81 15.07
N SER A 346 -0.76 11.48 14.94
CA SER A 346 -0.41 10.79 13.70
C SER A 346 -1.21 9.50 13.55
N MET A 347 -1.61 9.18 12.33
CA MET A 347 -2.28 7.94 11.93
C MET A 347 -1.45 7.25 10.84
N LYS A 348 -0.65 6.23 11.18
CA LYS A 348 0.21 5.59 10.18
C LYS A 348 -0.34 4.24 9.75
N ALA A 349 -0.35 4.02 8.44
CA ALA A 349 -0.65 2.73 7.83
C ALA A 349 0.29 2.51 6.65
N SER A 350 0.62 1.26 6.35
CA SER A 350 1.39 0.89 5.16
C SER A 350 0.53 0.92 3.91
N ASN A 351 -0.80 0.87 4.04
CA ASN A 351 -1.73 1.09 2.95
C ASN A 351 -2.11 2.58 2.85
N PRO A 352 -1.74 3.30 1.76
CA PRO A 352 -2.07 4.71 1.60
C PRO A 352 -3.58 5.00 1.66
N VAL A 353 -4.43 4.09 1.20
CA VAL A 353 -5.89 4.24 1.26
C VAL A 353 -6.36 4.35 2.71
N VAL A 354 -5.95 3.42 3.56
CA VAL A 354 -6.29 3.40 5.00
C VAL A 354 -5.73 4.63 5.71
N MET A 355 -4.48 5.01 5.39
CA MET A 355 -3.83 6.18 5.97
C MET A 355 -4.62 7.46 5.68
N VAL A 356 -4.93 7.73 4.40
CA VAL A 356 -5.65 8.95 3.99
C VAL A 356 -7.00 9.04 4.69
N GLN A 357 -7.74 7.92 4.76
CA GLN A 357 -9.02 7.86 5.44
C GLN A 357 -8.92 8.14 6.94
N ALA A 358 -7.93 7.54 7.61
CA ALA A 358 -7.73 7.73 9.04
C ALA A 358 -7.41 9.20 9.39
N TYR A 359 -6.59 9.89 8.58
CA TYR A 359 -6.31 11.32 8.81
C TYR A 359 -7.52 12.21 8.54
N ARG A 360 -8.31 11.94 7.49
CA ARG A 360 -9.53 12.71 7.22
C ARG A 360 -10.56 12.50 8.33
N LEU A 361 -10.75 11.27 8.79
CA LEU A 361 -11.63 10.95 9.92
C LEU A 361 -11.14 11.61 11.21
N LEU A 362 -9.84 11.55 11.49
CA LEU A 362 -9.22 12.25 12.60
C LEU A 362 -9.49 13.77 12.56
N ALA A 363 -9.33 14.40 11.40
CA ALA A 363 -9.59 15.83 11.22
C ALA A 363 -11.08 16.16 11.44
N ALA A 364 -11.97 15.32 10.91
CA ALA A 364 -13.42 15.48 11.06
C ALA A 364 -13.88 15.36 12.53
N GLU A 365 -13.40 14.34 13.24
CA GLU A 365 -13.66 14.16 14.67
C GLU A 365 -13.12 15.35 15.49
N MET A 366 -11.93 15.85 15.16
CA MET A 366 -11.42 17.07 15.79
C MET A 366 -12.34 18.27 15.57
N TYR A 367 -12.90 18.48 14.36
CA TYR A 367 -13.86 19.57 14.15
C TYR A 367 -15.14 19.41 14.97
N VAL A 368 -15.68 18.19 15.08
CA VAL A 368 -16.85 17.89 15.91
C VAL A 368 -16.60 18.29 17.37
N HIS A 369 -15.39 18.02 17.87
CA HIS A 369 -15.00 18.36 19.23
C HIS A 369 -14.45 19.78 19.42
N GLY A 370 -14.35 20.58 18.34
CA GLY A 370 -13.74 21.91 18.37
C GLY A 370 -12.24 21.91 18.69
N TRP A 371 -11.52 20.85 18.29
CA TRP A 371 -10.08 20.68 18.49
C TRP A 371 -9.28 21.07 17.24
N ASP A 372 -8.10 21.62 17.45
CA ASP A 372 -7.25 22.19 16.41
C ASP A 372 -5.80 21.68 16.49
N TYR A 373 -5.59 20.45 16.98
CA TYR A 373 -4.24 19.92 17.14
C TYR A 373 -3.53 19.66 15.80
N PRO A 374 -2.19 19.83 15.73
CA PRO A 374 -1.40 19.55 14.52
C PRO A 374 -1.36 18.07 14.12
N LEU A 375 -1.04 17.82 12.85
CA LEU A 375 -0.91 16.50 12.24
C LEU A 375 0.52 16.21 11.79
N HIS A 376 1.09 15.09 12.27
CA HIS A 376 2.33 14.51 11.75
C HIS A 376 1.99 13.43 10.72
N LEU A 377 2.22 13.72 9.43
CA LEU A 377 1.95 12.80 8.34
C LEU A 377 3.12 11.84 8.09
N GLY A 378 2.80 10.63 7.66
CA GLY A 378 3.79 9.72 7.12
C GLY A 378 3.22 8.34 6.88
N VAL A 379 3.53 7.77 5.72
CA VAL A 379 3.32 6.35 5.43
C VAL A 379 4.35 5.55 6.22
N THR A 380 3.93 4.44 6.81
CA THR A 380 4.84 3.49 7.46
C THR A 380 5.17 2.37 6.47
N GLU A 381 6.38 1.82 6.57
CA GLU A 381 6.86 0.72 5.74
C GLU A 381 6.66 0.98 4.24
N ALA A 382 7.11 2.17 3.79
CA ALA A 382 6.90 2.60 2.41
C ALA A 382 7.72 1.78 1.41
N GLY A 383 8.82 1.16 1.86
CA GLY A 383 9.79 0.46 1.03
C GLY A 383 11.01 1.35 0.74
N GLU A 384 11.66 1.11 -0.39
CA GLU A 384 12.88 1.80 -0.79
C GLU A 384 12.74 2.43 -2.18
N GLY A 385 13.69 3.29 -2.54
CA GLY A 385 13.82 3.80 -3.89
C GLY A 385 12.59 4.56 -4.37
N GLU A 386 12.27 4.38 -5.65
CA GLU A 386 11.13 5.00 -6.31
C GLU A 386 9.79 4.52 -5.72
N ASP A 387 9.64 3.22 -5.44
CA ASP A 387 8.40 2.64 -4.91
C ASP A 387 8.06 3.27 -3.54
N GLY A 388 9.06 3.45 -2.67
CA GLY A 388 8.89 4.09 -1.35
C GLY A 388 8.54 5.57 -1.45
N ARG A 389 9.15 6.29 -2.39
CA ARG A 389 8.85 7.71 -2.68
C ARG A 389 7.45 7.87 -3.27
N MET A 390 7.07 7.04 -4.24
CA MET A 390 5.75 7.00 -4.86
C MET A 390 4.65 6.74 -3.82
N LYS A 391 4.82 5.71 -2.99
CA LYS A 391 3.85 5.33 -1.95
C LYS A 391 3.68 6.43 -0.90
N SER A 392 4.79 7.09 -0.52
CA SER A 392 4.77 8.24 0.37
C SER A 392 4.09 9.45 -0.27
N ALA A 393 4.32 9.70 -1.55
CA ALA A 393 3.68 10.78 -2.30
C ALA A 393 2.17 10.57 -2.44
N ILE A 394 1.72 9.35 -2.69
CA ILE A 394 0.29 9.00 -2.71
C ILE A 394 -0.37 9.35 -1.37
N GLY A 395 0.18 8.84 -0.25
CA GLY A 395 -0.43 9.02 1.07
C GLY A 395 -0.30 10.43 1.63
N ILE A 396 0.92 10.98 1.65
CA ILE A 396 1.20 12.32 2.21
C ILE A 396 0.67 13.40 1.27
N GLY A 397 0.93 13.27 -0.03
CA GLY A 397 0.53 14.25 -1.04
C GLY A 397 -0.98 14.43 -1.10
N ALA A 398 -1.77 13.35 -1.04
CA ALA A 398 -3.24 13.43 -1.01
C ALA A 398 -3.75 14.30 0.16
N LEU A 399 -3.16 14.14 1.35
CA LEU A 399 -3.54 14.90 2.54
C LEU A 399 -3.08 16.36 2.46
N LEU A 400 -1.88 16.60 1.91
CA LEU A 400 -1.38 17.96 1.68
C LEU A 400 -2.24 18.73 0.68
N GLN A 401 -2.76 18.07 -0.36
CA GLN A 401 -3.72 18.66 -1.30
C GLN A 401 -5.03 19.05 -0.63
N ASP A 402 -5.47 18.29 0.38
CA ASP A 402 -6.60 18.63 1.25
C ASP A 402 -6.26 19.71 2.30
N GLY A 403 -5.01 20.19 2.35
CA GLY A 403 -4.54 21.16 3.32
C GLY A 403 -4.30 20.60 4.73
N LEU A 404 -4.20 19.28 4.86
CA LEU A 404 -3.91 18.58 6.11
C LEU A 404 -2.42 18.32 6.22
N GLY A 405 -1.81 18.66 7.37
CA GLY A 405 -0.40 18.39 7.66
C GLY A 405 0.35 19.60 8.22
N ASP A 406 1.13 19.35 9.27
CA ASP A 406 1.95 20.36 9.94
C ASP A 406 3.41 19.90 10.09
N THR A 407 3.64 18.60 9.98
CA THR A 407 4.97 18.01 9.90
C THR A 407 4.91 16.67 9.17
N VAL A 408 5.98 16.30 8.48
CA VAL A 408 6.03 15.10 7.62
C VAL A 408 7.25 14.23 7.97
N ARG A 409 7.10 12.93 7.75
CA ARG A 409 8.20 11.96 7.63
C ARG A 409 7.88 10.93 6.56
N VAL A 410 8.76 10.82 5.57
CA VAL A 410 8.83 9.73 4.60
C VAL A 410 9.63 8.61 5.24
N SER A 411 9.09 7.39 5.33
CA SER A 411 9.76 6.26 6.00
C SER A 411 10.36 5.31 4.97
N LEU A 412 11.64 5.48 4.63
CA LEU A 412 12.33 4.68 3.61
C LEU A 412 13.25 3.64 4.23
N THR A 413 13.38 2.47 3.60
CA THR A 413 14.43 1.47 3.91
C THR A 413 15.78 1.92 3.35
N GLU A 414 16.20 3.14 3.67
CA GLU A 414 17.43 3.80 3.23
C GLU A 414 18.11 4.47 4.44
N ALA A 415 19.27 5.08 4.26
CA ALA A 415 19.85 5.90 5.33
C ALA A 415 18.92 7.09 5.67
N PRO A 416 18.75 7.47 6.95
CA PRO A 416 17.82 8.53 7.37
C PRO A 416 17.99 9.88 6.67
N GLU A 417 19.21 10.18 6.23
CA GLU A 417 19.56 11.38 5.49
C GLU A 417 18.85 11.45 4.12
N TYR A 418 18.54 10.29 3.50
CA TYR A 418 17.79 10.20 2.26
C TYR A 418 16.27 10.35 2.45
N GLU A 419 15.75 10.28 3.69
CA GLU A 419 14.34 10.61 3.97
C GLU A 419 14.07 12.13 3.85
N ILE A 420 15.10 12.97 3.99
CA ILE A 420 14.96 14.43 4.13
C ILE A 420 14.54 15.11 2.82
N ASP A 421 15.15 14.72 1.70
CA ASP A 421 14.85 15.30 0.38
C ASP A 421 13.38 15.10 -0.06
N PRO A 422 12.83 13.87 -0.08
CA PRO A 422 11.43 13.68 -0.44
C PRO A 422 10.47 14.30 0.58
N CYS A 423 10.83 14.37 1.87
CA CYS A 423 10.04 15.13 2.85
C CYS A 423 9.97 16.63 2.50
N THR A 424 11.11 17.21 2.12
CA THR A 424 11.22 18.63 1.80
C THR A 424 10.42 18.96 0.54
N ARG A 425 10.52 18.13 -0.50
CA ARG A 425 9.72 18.26 -1.73
C ARG A 425 8.22 18.17 -1.46
N LEU A 426 7.78 17.21 -0.67
CA LEU A 426 6.37 17.09 -0.27
C LEU A 426 5.89 18.30 0.55
N ALA A 427 6.67 18.72 1.56
CA ALA A 427 6.35 19.89 2.38
C ALA A 427 6.22 21.16 1.50
N ASN A 428 7.16 21.36 0.58
CA ASN A 428 7.14 22.48 -0.37
C ASN A 428 5.94 22.40 -1.32
N LEU A 429 5.58 21.21 -1.81
CA LEU A 429 4.39 21.00 -2.64
C LEU A 429 3.12 21.42 -1.90
N GLY A 430 2.96 21.00 -0.63
CA GLY A 430 1.81 21.39 0.20
C GLY A 430 1.77 22.89 0.48
N MET A 431 2.90 23.49 0.86
CA MET A 431 3.01 24.93 1.12
C MET A 431 2.75 25.76 -0.15
N LYS A 432 3.28 25.35 -1.30
CA LYS A 432 3.06 25.99 -2.59
C LYS A 432 1.59 25.90 -3.00
N SER A 433 0.96 24.74 -2.87
CA SER A 433 -0.46 24.54 -3.20
C SER A 433 -1.36 25.45 -2.36
N ALA A 434 -1.07 25.55 -1.06
CA ALA A 434 -1.79 26.45 -0.16
C ALA A 434 -1.53 27.93 -0.43
N ALA A 435 -0.31 28.32 -0.82
CA ALA A 435 0.02 29.71 -1.12
C ALA A 435 -0.61 30.18 -2.45
N GLN A 436 -0.60 29.34 -3.47
CA GLN A 436 -1.12 29.67 -4.80
C GLN A 436 -2.65 29.67 -4.85
N GLN A 437 -3.32 28.93 -3.95
CA GLN A 437 -4.79 28.84 -3.88
C GLN A 437 -5.44 28.41 -5.21
N ARG A 438 -4.71 27.63 -6.03
CA ARG A 438 -5.23 27.06 -7.27
C ARG A 438 -6.41 26.14 -6.97
N GLY A 439 -7.43 26.19 -7.80
CA GLY A 439 -8.68 25.49 -7.53
C GLY A 439 -9.68 25.57 -8.66
N VAL A 440 -10.93 25.23 -8.36
CA VAL A 440 -12.05 25.33 -9.29
C VAL A 440 -13.21 26.07 -8.64
N ALA A 441 -14.24 26.36 -9.44
CA ALA A 441 -15.49 26.89 -8.94
C ALA A 441 -16.03 25.99 -7.79
N PRO A 442 -16.52 26.57 -6.68
CA PRO A 442 -17.10 25.80 -5.59
C PRO A 442 -18.18 24.84 -6.08
N PHE A 443 -18.12 23.59 -5.60
CA PHE A 443 -19.09 22.56 -5.87
C PHE A 443 -19.40 21.79 -4.59
N GLU A 444 -20.49 21.03 -4.58
CA GLU A 444 -20.82 20.11 -3.49
C GLU A 444 -20.33 18.70 -3.84
N ASP A 445 -19.56 18.08 -2.97
CA ASP A 445 -19.14 16.68 -3.12
C ASP A 445 -20.20 15.77 -2.47
N LYS A 446 -21.07 15.19 -3.29
CA LYS A 446 -22.24 14.41 -2.83
C LYS A 446 -21.99 12.92 -2.84
N HIS A 447 -21.11 12.45 -3.73
CA HIS A 447 -20.95 11.04 -4.06
C HIS A 447 -19.69 10.42 -3.47
N ARG A 448 -18.58 11.17 -3.32
CA ARG A 448 -17.34 10.60 -2.79
C ARG A 448 -17.48 10.24 -1.31
N ARG A 449 -17.14 9.00 -0.97
CA ARG A 449 -17.04 8.53 0.42
C ARG A 449 -15.59 8.64 0.88
N TYR A 450 -15.29 9.61 1.73
CA TYR A 450 -13.92 9.86 2.23
C TYR A 450 -13.63 9.25 3.61
N PHE A 451 -14.59 8.53 4.20
CA PHE A 451 -14.41 7.74 5.43
C PHE A 451 -14.58 6.23 5.22
N GLU A 452 -15.07 5.81 4.06
CA GLU A 452 -15.22 4.42 3.65
C GLU A 452 -14.74 4.31 2.21
N PHE A 453 -13.86 3.36 1.91
CA PHE A 453 -13.29 3.26 0.57
C PHE A 453 -14.32 2.68 -0.38
N GLN A 454 -14.65 3.44 -1.42
CA GLN A 454 -15.44 2.94 -2.54
C GLN A 454 -14.77 3.37 -3.84
N ARG A 455 -14.42 2.39 -4.67
CA ARG A 455 -13.90 2.65 -6.00
C ARG A 455 -15.05 2.88 -6.98
N ARG A 456 -15.00 3.99 -7.72
CA ARG A 456 -15.87 4.18 -8.88
C ARG A 456 -15.53 3.13 -9.94
N THR A 457 -16.55 2.50 -10.51
CA THR A 457 -16.35 1.49 -11.55
C THR A 457 -16.76 2.07 -12.91
N GLY A 458 -15.79 2.32 -13.79
CA GLY A 458 -16.05 2.66 -15.18
C GLY A 458 -16.60 1.46 -15.98
N THR A 459 -17.43 1.72 -16.98
CA THR A 459 -17.88 0.71 -17.94
C THR A 459 -16.77 0.47 -18.96
N LEU A 460 -16.07 -0.66 -18.81
CA LEU A 460 -15.02 -1.06 -19.74
C LEU A 460 -15.58 -1.23 -21.17
N PRO A 461 -14.75 -0.97 -22.20
CA PRO A 461 -15.18 -1.07 -23.58
C PRO A 461 -15.64 -2.48 -23.92
N ALA A 462 -16.87 -2.58 -24.41
CA ALA A 462 -17.38 -3.80 -25.03
C ALA A 462 -16.93 -3.90 -26.49
N GLN A 463 -16.87 -5.13 -27.01
CA GLN A 463 -16.70 -5.37 -28.44
C GLN A 463 -17.96 -4.96 -29.20
N LYS A 464 -17.83 -4.17 -30.27
CA LYS A 464 -18.93 -3.70 -31.11
C LYS A 464 -18.96 -4.50 -32.42
N GLU A 465 -20.14 -4.61 -33.01
CA GLU A 465 -20.29 -5.28 -34.31
C GLU A 465 -19.50 -4.53 -35.39
N GLY A 466 -18.69 -5.27 -36.16
CA GLY A 466 -17.85 -4.70 -37.22
C GLY A 466 -16.46 -4.25 -36.78
N ASP A 467 -16.11 -4.36 -35.50
CA ASP A 467 -14.73 -4.19 -35.04
C ASP A 467 -13.83 -5.29 -35.61
N SER A 468 -12.69 -4.89 -36.16
CA SER A 468 -11.65 -5.74 -36.75
C SER A 468 -10.61 -6.26 -35.76
N VAL A 469 -10.53 -5.66 -34.57
CA VAL A 469 -9.64 -6.05 -33.45
C VAL A 469 -10.42 -6.07 -32.15
N ASP A 470 -9.89 -6.72 -31.12
CA ASP A 470 -10.51 -6.78 -29.81
C ASP A 470 -10.23 -5.51 -29.00
N TYR A 471 -11.26 -4.67 -28.82
CA TYR A 471 -11.14 -3.44 -28.06
C TYR A 471 -11.37 -3.63 -26.55
N ARG A 472 -11.73 -4.82 -26.09
CA ARG A 472 -11.92 -5.09 -24.65
C ARG A 472 -10.60 -5.00 -23.89
N GLY A 473 -9.47 -5.23 -24.58
CA GLY A 473 -8.13 -5.18 -24.00
C GLY A 473 -7.49 -3.78 -23.96
N VAL A 474 -8.13 -2.74 -24.52
CA VAL A 474 -7.52 -1.39 -24.53
C VAL A 474 -7.46 -0.74 -23.14
N LEU A 475 -8.26 -1.26 -22.20
CA LEU A 475 -8.24 -0.90 -20.79
C LEU A 475 -8.17 -2.16 -19.93
N HIS A 476 -7.61 -2.03 -18.74
CA HIS A 476 -7.54 -3.09 -17.74
C HIS A 476 -8.46 -2.78 -16.56
N ARG A 477 -9.22 -3.80 -16.11
CA ARG A 477 -10.22 -3.67 -15.03
C ARG A 477 -9.62 -3.17 -13.71
N ASP A 478 -8.38 -3.58 -13.43
CA ASP A 478 -7.69 -3.26 -12.17
C ASP A 478 -6.82 -2.00 -12.29
N GLY A 479 -6.93 -1.23 -13.38
CA GLY A 479 -6.13 -0.03 -13.62
C GLY A 479 -5.29 -0.12 -14.89
N SER A 480 -5.46 0.87 -15.77
CA SER A 480 -4.82 0.91 -17.10
C SER A 480 -3.55 1.77 -17.09
N VAL A 481 -2.52 1.34 -17.81
CA VAL A 481 -1.35 2.16 -18.10
C VAL A 481 -1.34 2.51 -19.58
N LEU A 482 -1.25 3.81 -19.86
CA LEU A 482 -1.11 4.36 -21.20
C LEU A 482 0.29 4.95 -21.37
N MET A 483 0.88 4.79 -22.57
CA MET A 483 2.22 5.32 -22.86
C MET A 483 2.30 5.98 -24.23
N SER A 484 3.04 7.09 -24.30
CA SER A 484 3.32 7.78 -25.55
C SER A 484 4.46 7.11 -26.30
N VAL A 485 4.26 6.81 -27.58
CA VAL A 485 5.25 6.14 -28.44
C VAL A 485 5.64 7.09 -29.57
N SER A 486 6.94 7.25 -29.77
CA SER A 486 7.51 8.04 -30.85
C SER A 486 7.72 7.22 -32.12
N LEU A 487 7.84 7.90 -33.27
CA LEU A 487 8.18 7.26 -34.53
C LEU A 487 9.57 6.59 -34.51
N GLU A 488 10.50 7.10 -33.70
CA GLU A 488 11.84 6.50 -33.55
C GLU A 488 11.76 5.10 -32.95
N GLN A 489 10.91 4.92 -31.93
CA GLN A 489 10.73 3.62 -31.27
C GLN A 489 10.08 2.59 -32.19
N LEU A 490 9.26 3.02 -33.17
CA LEU A 490 8.68 2.13 -34.18
C LEU A 490 9.71 1.54 -35.15
N LYS A 491 10.91 2.14 -35.26
CA LYS A 491 11.98 1.62 -36.12
C LYS A 491 12.56 0.29 -35.63
N ASN A 492 12.46 0.01 -34.32
CA ASN A 492 12.86 -1.27 -33.73
C ASN A 492 11.68 -1.90 -32.95
N PRO A 493 10.79 -2.62 -33.65
CA PRO A 493 9.56 -3.14 -33.05
C PRO A 493 9.81 -4.10 -31.88
N GLU A 494 10.81 -4.97 -31.95
CA GLU A 494 11.08 -5.92 -30.85
C GLU A 494 11.53 -5.21 -29.58
N ALA A 495 12.39 -4.18 -29.71
CA ALA A 495 12.79 -3.36 -28.58
C ALA A 495 11.59 -2.60 -27.98
N LEU A 496 10.73 -2.04 -28.85
CA LEU A 496 9.48 -1.39 -28.40
C LEU A 496 8.56 -2.36 -27.65
N TYR A 497 8.36 -3.57 -28.16
CA TYR A 497 7.50 -4.56 -27.50
C TYR A 497 8.03 -4.95 -26.12
N ARG A 498 9.36 -5.13 -25.97
CA ARG A 498 9.97 -5.37 -24.65
C ARG A 498 9.79 -4.17 -23.73
N ALA A 499 9.98 -2.96 -24.24
CA ALA A 499 9.80 -1.72 -23.48
C ALA A 499 8.34 -1.50 -23.04
N LEU A 500 7.36 -1.99 -23.82
CA LEU A 500 5.94 -2.04 -23.46
C LEU A 500 5.58 -3.20 -22.52
N ALA A 501 6.58 -4.00 -22.11
CA ALA A 501 6.44 -5.22 -21.33
C ALA A 501 5.49 -6.26 -21.96
N CYS A 502 5.53 -6.39 -23.29
CA CYS A 502 4.95 -7.53 -23.99
C CYS A 502 5.87 -8.76 -23.85
N LYS A 503 5.29 -9.95 -23.72
CA LYS A 503 6.05 -11.19 -23.90
C LYS A 503 6.34 -11.40 -25.37
N LEU A 504 7.56 -11.86 -25.69
CA LEU A 504 7.96 -12.14 -27.06
C LEU A 504 8.07 -13.64 -27.29
N ILE A 505 7.41 -14.13 -28.34
CA ILE A 505 7.58 -15.50 -28.84
C ILE A 505 7.93 -15.40 -30.31
N ILE A 506 9.17 -15.73 -30.67
CA ILE A 506 9.69 -15.64 -32.05
C ILE A 506 9.45 -14.22 -32.64
N GLY A 507 9.77 -13.18 -31.85
CA GLY A 507 9.60 -11.76 -32.24
C GLY A 507 8.15 -11.25 -32.31
N MET A 508 7.15 -12.09 -32.04
CA MET A 508 5.75 -11.69 -31.97
C MET A 508 5.37 -11.28 -30.54
N PRO A 509 4.72 -10.12 -30.34
CA PRO A 509 4.31 -9.67 -29.03
C PRO A 509 3.06 -10.42 -28.56
N TYR A 510 2.95 -10.60 -27.24
CA TYR A 510 1.77 -11.09 -26.53
C TYR A 510 1.55 -10.24 -25.29
N LYS A 511 0.28 -10.00 -24.95
CA LYS A 511 -0.10 -9.24 -23.78
C LYS A 511 0.10 -10.09 -22.51
N ASP A 512 0.62 -9.45 -21.48
CA ASP A 512 0.84 -9.98 -20.14
C ASP A 512 0.35 -8.99 -19.07
N LEU A 513 0.39 -9.39 -17.80
CA LEU A 513 -0.07 -8.57 -16.68
C LEU A 513 0.67 -7.24 -16.56
N ALA A 514 1.94 -7.16 -16.96
CA ALA A 514 2.72 -5.92 -16.94
C ALA A 514 2.68 -5.14 -18.27
N THR A 515 1.98 -5.64 -19.29
CA THR A 515 1.91 -4.98 -20.60
C THR A 515 1.07 -3.71 -20.55
N VAL A 516 1.57 -2.66 -21.20
CA VAL A 516 0.86 -1.39 -21.43
C VAL A 516 -0.44 -1.64 -22.19
N ASP A 517 -1.54 -1.00 -21.77
CA ASP A 517 -2.87 -1.31 -22.29
C ASP A 517 -3.19 -0.55 -23.58
N THR A 518 -2.74 0.70 -23.67
CA THR A 518 -2.94 1.55 -24.84
C THR A 518 -1.70 2.41 -25.08
N ILE A 519 -1.25 2.47 -26.33
CA ILE A 519 -0.20 3.40 -26.77
C ILE A 519 -0.82 4.67 -27.36
N PHE A 520 -0.18 5.80 -27.16
CA PHE A 520 -0.53 7.07 -27.77
C PHE A 520 0.52 7.47 -28.81
N LEU A 521 0.10 7.60 -30.07
CA LEU A 521 0.93 8.06 -31.18
C LEU A 521 0.56 9.51 -31.50
N ARG A 522 1.39 10.43 -31.01
CA ARG A 522 1.26 11.88 -31.31
C ARG A 522 1.39 12.18 -32.80
N GLU A 523 2.21 11.40 -33.47
CA GLU A 523 2.41 11.43 -34.91
C GLU A 523 2.22 10.02 -35.45
N LEU A 524 1.52 9.89 -36.58
CA LEU A 524 1.38 8.61 -37.27
C LEU A 524 2.53 8.42 -38.27
N PRO A 525 3.01 7.17 -38.44
CA PRO A 525 4.02 6.87 -39.43
C PRO A 525 3.47 7.19 -40.84
N PRO A 526 4.34 7.55 -41.80
CA PRO A 526 3.92 7.71 -43.18
C PRO A 526 3.24 6.45 -43.69
N VAL A 527 2.18 6.59 -44.50
CA VAL A 527 1.43 5.45 -45.07
C VAL A 527 2.33 4.48 -45.88
N ALA A 528 3.44 4.99 -46.41
CA ALA A 528 4.44 4.19 -47.14
C ALA A 528 5.31 3.32 -46.22
N ASP A 529 5.43 3.65 -44.93
CA ASP A 529 6.23 2.89 -43.96
C ASP A 529 5.46 1.65 -43.47
N LYS A 530 5.58 0.59 -44.27
CA LYS A 530 4.95 -0.71 -43.99
C LYS A 530 5.49 -1.37 -42.73
N ASN A 531 6.74 -1.09 -42.33
CA ASN A 531 7.34 -1.71 -41.17
C ASN A 531 6.76 -1.11 -39.88
N ALA A 532 6.71 0.22 -39.78
CA ALA A 532 6.09 0.90 -38.65
C ALA A 532 4.59 0.57 -38.56
N THR A 533 3.89 0.58 -39.69
CA THR A 533 2.45 0.22 -39.75
C THR A 533 2.21 -1.22 -39.29
N LEU A 534 3.05 -2.17 -39.70
CA LEU A 534 2.96 -3.56 -39.27
C LEU A 534 3.26 -3.70 -37.77
N ALA A 535 4.20 -2.91 -37.23
CA ALA A 535 4.52 -2.93 -35.81
C ALA A 535 3.33 -2.50 -34.95
N VAL A 536 2.67 -1.41 -35.33
CA VAL A 536 1.45 -0.93 -34.64
C VAL A 536 0.30 -1.93 -34.82
N LYS A 537 0.14 -2.52 -36.00
CA LYS A 537 -0.86 -3.55 -36.25
C LYS A 537 -0.69 -4.75 -35.31
N ARG A 538 0.54 -5.23 -35.10
CA ARG A 538 0.82 -6.36 -34.19
C ARG A 538 0.42 -6.07 -32.75
N LEU A 539 0.56 -4.82 -32.28
CA LEU A 539 0.07 -4.40 -30.97
C LEU A 539 -1.47 -4.41 -30.92
N ALA A 540 -2.13 -3.86 -31.93
CA ALA A 540 -3.60 -3.90 -32.01
C ALA A 540 -4.15 -5.34 -32.08
N ASP A 541 -3.47 -6.25 -32.79
CA ASP A 541 -3.84 -7.66 -32.90
C ASP A 541 -3.81 -8.39 -31.53
N ILE A 542 -2.99 -7.93 -30.58
CA ILE A 542 -2.96 -8.44 -29.19
C ILE A 542 -3.77 -7.59 -28.21
N SER A 543 -4.70 -6.79 -28.73
CA SER A 543 -5.60 -5.93 -27.94
C SER A 543 -4.92 -4.79 -27.18
N VAL A 544 -3.73 -4.37 -27.59
CA VAL A 544 -3.15 -3.09 -27.14
C VAL A 544 -3.82 -1.97 -27.94
N GLY A 545 -4.46 -1.04 -27.24
CA GLY A 545 -5.12 0.10 -27.88
C GLY A 545 -4.11 1.01 -28.57
N VAL A 546 -4.53 1.61 -29.68
CA VAL A 546 -3.73 2.61 -30.40
C VAL A 546 -4.54 3.88 -30.42
N LEU A 547 -4.05 4.94 -29.76
CA LEU A 547 -4.71 6.24 -29.68
C LEU A 547 -3.91 7.28 -30.46
N THR A 548 -4.58 8.15 -31.21
CA THR A 548 -3.91 9.19 -32.03
C THR A 548 -4.78 10.44 -32.18
N PRO A 549 -4.21 11.65 -32.36
CA PRO A 549 -5.00 12.86 -32.63
C PRO A 549 -5.87 12.74 -33.89
N LEU A 550 -7.03 13.42 -33.91
CA LEU A 550 -7.92 13.46 -35.08
C LEU A 550 -7.22 13.97 -36.34
N SER A 551 -6.39 15.01 -36.21
CA SER A 551 -5.65 15.61 -37.32
C SER A 551 -4.73 14.59 -38.01
N GLU A 552 -4.00 13.80 -37.23
CA GLU A 552 -3.10 12.76 -37.76
C GLU A 552 -3.90 11.64 -38.42
N GLN A 553 -4.99 11.18 -37.81
CA GLN A 553 -5.83 10.12 -38.41
C GLN A 553 -6.48 10.54 -39.74
N LEU A 554 -6.83 11.82 -39.88
CA LEU A 554 -7.35 12.35 -41.15
C LEU A 554 -6.25 12.49 -42.21
N ALA A 555 -5.04 12.89 -41.81
CA ALA A 555 -3.91 13.08 -42.72
C ALA A 555 -3.25 11.77 -43.17
N LYS A 556 -3.12 10.81 -42.25
CA LYS A 556 -2.42 9.52 -42.43
C LYS A 556 -3.26 8.39 -41.81
N PRO A 557 -4.37 7.98 -42.45
CA PRO A 557 -5.29 7.02 -41.85
C PRO A 557 -4.60 5.71 -41.45
N LEU A 558 -4.66 5.39 -40.15
CA LEU A 558 -4.16 4.13 -39.60
C LEU A 558 -5.36 3.23 -39.22
N PRO A 559 -5.51 2.04 -39.83
CA PRO A 559 -6.57 1.11 -39.46
C PRO A 559 -6.52 0.73 -37.98
N ASN A 560 -7.70 0.60 -37.36
CA ASN A 560 -7.89 0.18 -35.96
C ASN A 560 -7.36 1.16 -34.90
N ALA A 561 -6.81 2.31 -35.30
CA ALA A 561 -6.48 3.37 -34.36
C ALA A 561 -7.76 4.06 -33.87
N MET A 562 -7.81 4.32 -32.57
CA MET A 562 -8.79 5.18 -31.91
C MET A 562 -8.35 6.64 -32.02
N VAL A 563 -9.32 7.53 -32.11
CA VAL A 563 -9.07 8.98 -32.20
C VAL A 563 -9.20 9.64 -30.84
N LEU A 564 -8.25 10.49 -30.47
CA LEU A 564 -8.37 11.40 -29.34
C LEU A 564 -8.97 12.73 -29.82
N LEU A 565 -10.07 13.13 -29.22
CA LEU A 565 -10.76 14.38 -29.46
C LEU A 565 -10.66 15.26 -28.21
N THR A 566 -10.48 16.56 -28.36
CA THR A 566 -10.84 17.52 -27.30
C THR A 566 -12.36 17.53 -27.10
N LEU A 567 -12.84 18.02 -25.96
CA LEU A 567 -14.27 18.20 -25.72
C LEU A 567 -14.92 19.08 -26.80
N GLU A 568 -14.23 20.12 -27.25
CA GLU A 568 -14.68 21.00 -28.34
C GLU A 568 -14.77 20.27 -29.69
N GLU A 569 -13.77 19.46 -30.03
CA GLU A 569 -13.81 18.64 -31.25
C GLU A 569 -14.93 17.60 -31.22
N ALA A 570 -15.17 16.98 -30.05
CA ALA A 570 -16.30 16.07 -29.87
C ALA A 570 -17.66 16.78 -30.07
N ALA A 571 -17.74 18.09 -29.76
CA ALA A 571 -18.94 18.88 -29.99
C ALA A 571 -19.14 19.33 -31.44
N LYS A 572 -18.07 19.64 -32.15
CA LYS A 572 -18.15 20.32 -33.46
C LYS A 572 -17.73 19.47 -34.65
N SER A 573 -17.02 18.37 -34.42
CA SER A 573 -16.31 17.62 -35.46
C SER A 573 -16.44 16.11 -35.31
N LEU A 574 -17.41 15.62 -34.53
CA LEU A 574 -17.64 14.18 -34.37
C LEU A 574 -18.03 13.51 -35.70
N ASP A 575 -18.69 14.25 -36.60
CA ASP A 575 -19.03 13.84 -37.96
C ASP A 575 -17.80 13.62 -38.86
N LYS A 576 -16.65 14.20 -38.50
CA LYS A 576 -15.38 14.00 -39.22
C LYS A 576 -14.64 12.75 -38.78
N VAL A 577 -15.01 12.15 -37.64
CA VAL A 577 -14.41 10.87 -37.22
C VAL A 577 -14.80 9.80 -38.24
N PRO A 578 -13.84 9.06 -38.81
CA PRO A 578 -14.15 8.04 -39.80
C PRO A 578 -15.19 7.03 -39.29
N ALA A 579 -16.08 6.58 -40.17
CA ALA A 579 -17.15 5.69 -39.78
C ALA A 579 -16.60 4.41 -39.12
N ARG A 580 -17.19 4.01 -37.99
CA ARG A 580 -16.78 2.85 -37.15
C ARG A 580 -15.42 3.01 -36.45
N THR A 581 -14.78 4.18 -36.50
CA THR A 581 -13.61 4.47 -35.66
C THR A 581 -14.04 4.80 -34.25
N ARG A 582 -13.43 4.14 -33.27
CA ARG A 582 -13.61 4.46 -31.84
C ARG A 582 -12.88 5.74 -31.48
N TYR A 583 -13.34 6.42 -30.43
CA TYR A 583 -12.71 7.65 -29.97
C TYR A 583 -12.65 7.72 -28.45
N ALA A 584 -11.71 8.53 -27.96
CA ALA A 584 -11.59 8.96 -26.59
C ALA A 584 -11.69 10.49 -26.54
N VAL A 585 -12.03 11.04 -25.38
CA VAL A 585 -12.17 12.50 -25.20
C VAL A 585 -11.19 12.98 -24.15
N THR A 586 -10.37 13.98 -24.48
CA THR A 586 -9.53 14.71 -23.52
C THR A 586 -10.23 15.97 -23.05
N LEU A 587 -10.15 16.22 -21.74
CA LEU A 587 -10.76 17.36 -21.05
C LEU A 587 -9.98 17.67 -19.77
N ARG A 588 -10.22 18.84 -19.17
CA ARG A 588 -9.48 19.36 -18.02
C ARG A 588 -10.17 19.10 -16.69
N GLY A 589 -11.51 19.06 -16.67
CA GLY A 589 -12.37 18.90 -15.50
C GLY A 589 -12.82 20.21 -14.85
N ASP A 590 -12.28 21.35 -15.29
CA ASP A 590 -12.66 22.69 -14.86
C ASP A 590 -13.61 23.41 -15.85
N GLU A 591 -14.03 22.74 -16.92
CA GLU A 591 -14.96 23.30 -17.92
C GLU A 591 -16.31 23.70 -17.29
N PRO A 592 -16.98 24.73 -17.81
CA PRO A 592 -18.37 25.03 -17.45
C PRO A 592 -19.27 23.81 -17.58
N TYR A 593 -20.28 23.67 -16.70
CA TYR A 593 -21.15 22.49 -16.72
C TYR A 593 -21.91 22.37 -18.04
N GLU A 594 -22.22 23.49 -18.69
CA GLU A 594 -22.88 23.57 -19.99
C GLU A 594 -22.04 22.87 -21.09
N GLU A 595 -20.71 22.94 -21.00
CA GLU A 595 -19.83 22.26 -21.95
C GLU A 595 -19.75 20.75 -21.67
N LEU A 596 -19.83 20.35 -20.39
CA LEU A 596 -19.82 18.94 -19.98
C LEU A 596 -21.14 18.21 -20.34
N GLU A 597 -22.23 18.92 -20.65
CA GLU A 597 -23.51 18.33 -21.06
C GLU A 597 -23.38 17.41 -22.28
N ILE A 598 -22.42 17.70 -23.17
CA ILE A 598 -22.20 16.85 -24.34
C ILE A 598 -21.85 15.41 -23.97
N LEU A 599 -21.17 15.19 -22.83
CA LEU A 599 -20.76 13.86 -22.38
C LEU A 599 -21.94 12.88 -22.26
N LYS A 600 -23.17 13.39 -22.01
CA LYS A 600 -24.40 12.58 -21.93
C LYS A 600 -24.80 11.95 -23.27
N THR A 601 -24.31 12.51 -24.38
CA THR A 601 -24.67 12.09 -25.74
C THR A 601 -23.56 11.30 -26.43
N LEU A 602 -22.36 11.26 -25.83
CA LEU A 602 -21.20 10.59 -26.41
C LEU A 602 -21.23 9.09 -26.12
N ASP A 603 -20.49 8.34 -26.95
CA ASP A 603 -20.20 6.91 -26.82
C ASP A 603 -18.67 6.72 -26.90
N ALA A 604 -17.96 7.49 -26.06
CA ALA A 604 -16.51 7.48 -25.98
C ALA A 604 -16.01 6.19 -25.30
N THR A 605 -14.87 5.67 -25.76
CA THR A 605 -14.20 4.51 -25.14
C THR A 605 -13.66 4.84 -23.75
N MET A 606 -13.14 6.06 -23.56
CA MET A 606 -12.56 6.55 -22.32
C MET A 606 -12.48 8.09 -22.33
N LEU A 607 -12.33 8.67 -21.15
CA LEU A 607 -11.97 10.07 -20.95
C LEU A 607 -10.50 10.18 -20.50
N LEU A 608 -9.79 11.19 -20.98
CA LEU A 608 -8.45 11.56 -20.50
C LEU A 608 -8.55 12.90 -19.77
N VAL A 609 -8.16 12.92 -18.49
CA VAL A 609 -8.08 14.18 -17.73
C VAL A 609 -6.68 14.75 -17.86
N TYR A 610 -6.57 15.81 -18.64
CA TYR A 610 -5.32 16.49 -18.95
C TYR A 610 -5.39 17.95 -18.52
N MET A 611 -4.44 18.36 -17.68
CA MET A 611 -4.20 19.75 -17.33
C MET A 611 -2.75 20.09 -17.66
N PRO A 612 -2.50 21.15 -18.47
CA PRO A 612 -1.16 21.62 -18.78
C PRO A 612 -0.35 21.95 -17.53
N GLU A 613 0.97 21.76 -17.58
CA GLU A 613 1.85 22.00 -16.44
C GLU A 613 1.96 23.49 -16.08
N ASP A 614 1.91 24.34 -17.09
CA ASP A 614 1.94 25.80 -16.99
C ASP A 614 0.59 26.39 -16.54
N GLU A 615 -0.40 25.56 -16.18
CA GLU A 615 -1.65 26.03 -15.62
C GLU A 615 -1.42 26.78 -14.29
N GLU A 616 -1.88 28.03 -14.23
CA GLU A 616 -1.64 28.93 -13.11
C GLU A 616 -2.83 29.07 -12.16
N THR A 617 -4.04 28.78 -12.63
CA THR A 617 -5.29 29.08 -11.92
C THR A 617 -5.96 27.83 -11.36
N SER A 618 -5.99 26.77 -12.15
CA SER A 618 -6.69 25.54 -11.81
C SER A 618 -5.78 24.52 -11.14
N SER A 619 -6.39 23.68 -10.30
CA SER A 619 -5.72 22.53 -9.70
C SER A 619 -6.30 21.24 -10.24
N ARG A 620 -5.43 20.36 -10.76
CA ARG A 620 -5.80 19.05 -11.31
C ARG A 620 -6.64 18.22 -10.34
N VAL A 621 -6.23 18.13 -9.08
CA VAL A 621 -6.94 17.33 -8.06
C VAL A 621 -8.36 17.83 -7.87
N HIS A 622 -8.54 19.15 -7.75
CA HIS A 622 -9.84 19.76 -7.50
C HIS A 622 -10.73 19.72 -8.76
N ALA A 623 -10.17 19.97 -9.94
CA ALA A 623 -10.87 19.84 -11.22
C ALA A 623 -11.34 18.42 -11.49
N SER A 624 -10.49 17.42 -11.20
CA SER A 624 -10.86 16.02 -11.35
C SER A 624 -11.98 15.63 -10.39
N ARG A 625 -11.91 16.00 -9.10
CA ARG A 625 -12.99 15.74 -8.13
C ARG A 625 -14.32 16.36 -8.58
N ARG A 626 -14.29 17.59 -9.10
CA ARG A 626 -15.46 18.26 -9.67
C ARG A 626 -16.03 17.50 -10.87
N LEU A 627 -15.16 17.04 -11.78
CA LEU A 627 -15.57 16.23 -12.92
C LEU A 627 -16.23 14.93 -12.46
N PHE A 628 -15.63 14.19 -11.52
CA PHE A 628 -16.21 12.94 -11.03
C PHE A 628 -17.57 13.16 -10.36
N GLU A 629 -17.75 14.24 -9.58
CA GLU A 629 -19.05 14.61 -9.03
C GLU A 629 -20.10 14.85 -10.14
N TYR A 630 -19.69 15.51 -11.23
CA TYR A 630 -20.56 15.70 -12.40
C TYR A 630 -20.90 14.37 -13.09
N LEU A 631 -19.91 13.49 -13.29
CA LEU A 631 -20.12 12.18 -13.92
C LEU A 631 -21.10 11.33 -13.09
N GLU A 632 -20.90 11.24 -11.77
CA GLU A 632 -21.77 10.50 -10.87
C GLU A 632 -23.19 11.08 -10.83
N SER A 633 -23.32 12.40 -10.69
CA SER A 633 -24.62 13.09 -10.68
C SER A 633 -25.46 12.84 -11.94
N ASN A 634 -24.81 12.51 -13.05
CA ASN A 634 -25.46 12.28 -14.35
C ASN A 634 -25.42 10.81 -14.79
N ASN A 635 -25.03 9.87 -13.91
CA ASN A 635 -24.89 8.44 -14.19
C ASN A 635 -24.00 8.14 -15.42
N ILE A 636 -22.94 8.93 -15.60
CA ILE A 636 -21.98 8.75 -16.69
C ILE A 636 -20.84 7.85 -16.21
N SER A 637 -20.74 6.67 -16.81
CA SER A 637 -19.83 5.61 -16.38
C SER A 637 -18.57 5.47 -17.25
N PHE A 638 -18.16 6.50 -18.01
CA PHE A 638 -16.93 6.39 -18.79
C PHE A 638 -15.72 6.06 -17.91
N PRO A 639 -14.82 5.17 -18.36
CA PRO A 639 -13.50 5.03 -17.76
C PRO A 639 -12.71 6.34 -17.87
N VAL A 640 -11.97 6.71 -16.83
CA VAL A 640 -11.22 7.97 -16.76
C VAL A 640 -9.74 7.71 -16.54
N ILE A 641 -8.89 8.19 -17.44
CA ILE A 641 -7.43 8.08 -17.36
C ILE A 641 -6.84 9.43 -16.96
N HIS A 642 -6.01 9.44 -15.91
CA HIS A 642 -5.27 10.63 -15.51
C HIS A 642 -4.04 10.82 -16.39
N HIS A 643 -4.03 11.87 -17.20
CA HIS A 643 -2.95 12.14 -18.15
C HIS A 643 -2.07 13.29 -17.68
N LEU A 644 -0.81 12.99 -17.34
CA LEU A 644 0.21 13.95 -16.88
C LEU A 644 1.32 14.04 -17.92
N ASN A 645 1.70 15.27 -18.27
CA ASN A 645 2.82 15.55 -19.16
C ASN A 645 3.78 16.50 -18.47
N PHE A 646 4.97 16.02 -18.16
CA PHE A 646 6.02 16.73 -17.45
C PHE A 646 6.94 17.44 -18.45
N PRO A 647 7.36 18.69 -18.16
CA PRO A 647 8.35 19.40 -18.96
C PRO A 647 9.68 18.66 -19.03
N ALA A 648 10.42 18.89 -20.13
CA ALA A 648 11.80 18.42 -20.22
C ALA A 648 12.67 19.03 -19.10
N GLY A 649 13.56 18.22 -18.53
CA GLY A 649 14.42 18.59 -17.41
C GLY A 649 13.77 18.40 -16.03
N THR A 650 12.58 17.82 -15.95
CA THR A 650 11.95 17.50 -14.66
C THR A 650 12.75 16.42 -13.95
N ASP A 651 13.13 16.67 -12.70
CA ASP A 651 13.82 15.71 -11.86
C ASP A 651 12.94 14.47 -11.59
N ARG A 652 13.56 13.28 -11.52
CA ARG A 652 12.80 12.01 -11.38
C ARG A 652 12.01 11.98 -10.07
N ASP A 653 12.58 12.46 -8.98
CA ASP A 653 11.89 12.49 -7.68
C ASP A 653 10.75 13.50 -7.67
N ASP A 654 10.89 14.65 -8.35
CA ASP A 654 9.78 15.61 -8.53
C ASP A 654 8.64 15.01 -9.36
N LEU A 655 8.97 14.28 -10.42
CA LEU A 655 7.98 13.58 -11.25
C LEU A 655 7.19 12.57 -10.42
N VAL A 656 7.89 11.70 -9.70
CA VAL A 656 7.29 10.67 -8.83
C VAL A 656 6.42 11.30 -7.74
N ILE A 657 6.95 12.32 -7.06
CA ILE A 657 6.24 13.01 -5.97
C ILE A 657 5.00 13.72 -6.49
N LYS A 658 5.10 14.42 -7.62
CA LYS A 658 3.97 15.13 -8.19
C LYS A 658 2.92 14.16 -8.72
N ALA A 659 3.32 13.13 -9.46
CA ALA A 659 2.42 12.13 -10.01
C ALA A 659 1.64 11.40 -8.91
N GLY A 660 2.33 11.00 -7.82
CA GLY A 660 1.69 10.40 -6.65
C GLY A 660 0.78 11.38 -5.89
N SER A 661 1.18 12.64 -5.74
CA SER A 661 0.41 13.67 -5.03
C SER A 661 -0.82 14.17 -5.79
N GLU A 662 -0.88 13.97 -7.12
CA GLU A 662 -2.00 14.42 -7.96
C GLU A 662 -2.85 13.26 -8.45
N ALA A 663 -2.33 12.42 -9.35
CA ALA A 663 -3.07 11.27 -9.86
C ALA A 663 -3.24 10.21 -8.78
N GLY A 664 -2.17 9.88 -8.05
CA GLY A 664 -2.24 8.93 -6.94
C GLY A 664 -3.25 9.34 -5.87
N ALA A 665 -3.33 10.63 -5.54
CA ALA A 665 -4.32 11.19 -4.61
C ALA A 665 -5.78 10.97 -5.07
N LEU A 666 -6.05 11.03 -6.38
CA LEU A 666 -7.37 10.75 -6.94
C LEU A 666 -7.66 9.25 -6.96
N LEU A 667 -6.68 8.43 -7.28
CA LEU A 667 -6.84 6.97 -7.31
C LEU A 667 -7.11 6.38 -5.91
N VAL A 668 -6.48 6.89 -4.84
CA VAL A 668 -6.81 6.48 -3.46
C VAL A 668 -8.16 7.02 -2.97
N ASP A 669 -8.68 8.07 -3.61
CA ASP A 669 -10.07 8.51 -3.44
C ASP A 669 -11.06 7.61 -4.22
N GLY A 670 -10.58 6.61 -4.96
CA GLY A 670 -11.40 5.75 -5.81
C GLY A 670 -11.82 6.39 -7.13
N LEU A 671 -11.15 7.49 -7.53
CA LEU A 671 -11.49 8.31 -8.68
C LEU A 671 -10.49 8.11 -9.83
N GLY A 672 -10.86 7.24 -10.78
CA GLY A 672 -10.09 6.99 -12.01
C GLY A 672 -9.80 5.51 -12.25
N ASP A 673 -9.48 5.20 -13.50
CA ASP A 673 -9.35 3.85 -14.03
C ASP A 673 -7.96 3.59 -14.64
N GLY A 674 -7.05 4.56 -14.55
CA GLY A 674 -5.68 4.42 -15.05
C GLY A 674 -4.91 5.72 -15.14
N VAL A 675 -3.68 5.63 -15.64
CA VAL A 675 -2.75 6.76 -15.76
C VAL A 675 -2.01 6.75 -17.09
N MET A 676 -1.64 7.93 -17.55
CA MET A 676 -0.71 8.16 -18.65
C MET A 676 0.33 9.18 -18.18
N LEU A 677 1.60 8.78 -18.17
CA LEU A 677 2.72 9.66 -17.81
C LEU A 677 3.57 9.93 -19.04
N GLU A 678 3.84 11.21 -19.32
CA GLU A 678 4.74 11.64 -20.38
C GLU A 678 5.81 12.55 -19.80
N ALA A 679 7.07 12.34 -20.20
CA ALA A 679 8.17 13.25 -19.98
C ALA A 679 9.18 13.01 -21.11
N ALA A 680 9.37 14.00 -21.98
CA ALA A 680 10.03 13.80 -23.28
C ALA A 680 11.51 13.38 -23.18
N ASP A 681 12.18 13.71 -22.08
CA ASP A 681 13.59 13.47 -21.82
C ASP A 681 13.85 12.29 -20.87
N GLN A 682 12.81 11.66 -20.34
CA GLN A 682 12.94 10.54 -19.42
C GLN A 682 12.93 9.19 -20.15
N GLU A 683 13.59 8.21 -19.53
CA GLU A 683 13.62 6.86 -20.06
C GLU A 683 12.22 6.24 -20.07
N PHE A 684 11.91 5.52 -21.15
CA PHE A 684 10.61 4.88 -21.34
C PHE A 684 10.30 3.87 -20.22
N ASP A 685 11.28 3.07 -19.82
CA ASP A 685 11.11 2.09 -18.75
C ASP A 685 10.84 2.73 -17.39
N PHE A 686 11.45 3.88 -17.11
CA PHE A 686 11.19 4.65 -15.89
C PHE A 686 9.73 5.12 -15.85
N LEU A 687 9.22 5.76 -16.91
CA LEU A 687 7.82 6.20 -16.95
C LEU A 687 6.83 5.03 -16.81
N ARG A 688 7.15 3.90 -17.43
CA ARG A 688 6.35 2.68 -17.31
C ARG A 688 6.36 2.14 -15.87
N SER A 689 7.55 2.00 -15.26
CA SER A 689 7.68 1.50 -13.89
C SER A 689 6.99 2.41 -12.89
N THR A 690 7.13 3.73 -13.05
CA THR A 690 6.46 4.74 -12.22
C THR A 690 4.94 4.64 -12.33
N ALA A 691 4.40 4.46 -13.55
CA ALA A 691 2.96 4.32 -13.76
C ALA A 691 2.39 3.06 -13.09
N PHE A 692 3.03 1.90 -13.26
CA PHE A 692 2.61 0.67 -12.59
C PHE A 692 2.83 0.73 -11.06
N GLY A 693 3.94 1.30 -10.61
CA GLY A 693 4.23 1.53 -9.19
C GLY A 693 3.17 2.40 -8.53
N MET A 694 2.66 3.41 -9.24
CA MET A 694 1.54 4.23 -8.76
C MET A 694 0.26 3.41 -8.61
N LEU A 695 -0.13 2.64 -9.63
CA LEU A 695 -1.32 1.77 -9.55
C LEU A 695 -1.20 0.76 -8.41
N GLN A 696 -0.03 0.14 -8.23
CA GLN A 696 0.24 -0.79 -7.13
C GLN A 696 0.14 -0.09 -5.77
N GLY A 697 0.73 1.10 -5.63
CA GLY A 697 0.65 1.93 -4.42
C GLY A 697 -0.78 2.38 -4.06
N CYS A 698 -1.65 2.52 -5.07
CA CYS A 698 -3.07 2.84 -4.92
C CYS A 698 -3.97 1.60 -4.73
N ARG A 699 -3.39 0.40 -4.53
CA ARG A 699 -4.12 -0.88 -4.41
C ARG A 699 -5.00 -1.16 -5.64
N MET A 700 -4.46 -0.91 -6.83
CA MET A 700 -5.13 -1.13 -8.11
C MET A 700 -4.60 -2.38 -8.81
N ARG A 701 -3.49 -2.25 -9.54
CA ARG A 701 -2.89 -3.34 -10.33
C ARG A 701 -1.51 -3.67 -9.79
N ASN A 702 -1.31 -4.94 -9.43
CA ASN A 702 -0.02 -5.46 -8.96
C ASN A 702 0.66 -6.19 -10.11
N THR A 703 1.82 -5.71 -10.56
CA THR A 703 2.56 -6.31 -11.69
C THR A 703 3.84 -7.01 -11.28
N LYS A 704 4.30 -6.77 -10.05
CA LYS A 704 5.48 -7.38 -9.43
C LYS A 704 5.17 -7.73 -7.98
N THR A 705 6.10 -8.42 -7.33
CA THR A 705 6.05 -8.66 -5.89
C THR A 705 6.03 -7.34 -5.13
N GLU A 706 5.17 -7.22 -4.13
CA GLU A 706 5.17 -6.08 -3.22
C GLU A 706 6.06 -6.35 -2.01
N TYR A 707 6.90 -5.38 -1.66
CA TYR A 707 7.74 -5.45 -0.47
C TYR A 707 7.28 -4.43 0.56
N VAL A 708 6.92 -4.92 1.75
CA VAL A 708 6.57 -4.09 2.91
C VAL A 708 7.75 -4.14 3.87
N SER A 709 8.68 -3.21 3.71
CA SER A 709 9.92 -3.17 4.48
C SER A 709 9.92 -2.00 5.47
N CYS A 710 10.39 -2.25 6.69
CA CYS A 710 10.53 -1.17 7.66
C CYS A 710 11.68 -0.21 7.30
N PRO A 711 11.68 1.07 7.73
CA PRO A 711 12.74 2.03 7.40
C PRO A 711 14.07 1.74 8.12
N SER A 712 14.16 0.64 8.86
CA SER A 712 15.16 0.38 9.91
C SER A 712 15.08 1.39 11.08
N CYS A 713 15.61 1.00 12.23
CA CYS A 713 15.78 1.85 13.41
C CYS A 713 16.82 1.22 14.34
N GLY A 714 17.15 1.86 15.46
CA GLY A 714 18.04 1.28 16.48
C GLY A 714 17.59 -0.04 17.14
N ARG A 715 16.48 -0.65 16.68
CA ARG A 715 15.98 -1.98 17.10
C ARG A 715 16.29 -3.09 16.10
N THR A 716 16.69 -2.72 14.89
CA THR A 716 16.90 -3.67 13.79
C THR A 716 18.00 -4.66 14.18
N LEU A 717 17.74 -5.95 13.98
CA LEU A 717 18.62 -7.03 14.42
C LEU A 717 19.61 -7.53 13.35
N PHE A 718 19.51 -7.01 12.12
CA PHE A 718 20.32 -7.37 10.96
C PHE A 718 20.37 -6.21 9.96
N ASP A 719 21.22 -6.31 8.94
CA ASP A 719 21.19 -5.32 7.85
C ASP A 719 19.95 -5.53 6.98
N LEU A 720 18.95 -4.66 7.19
CA LEU A 720 17.68 -4.75 6.51
C LEU A 720 17.80 -4.46 5.01
N GLN A 721 18.76 -3.64 4.59
CA GLN A 721 18.96 -3.30 3.18
C GLN A 721 19.54 -4.50 2.43
N GLU A 722 20.56 -5.13 3.00
CA GLU A 722 21.20 -6.33 2.43
C GLU A 722 20.18 -7.48 2.28
N ILE A 723 19.44 -7.80 3.35
CA ILE A 723 18.43 -8.87 3.32
C ILE A 723 17.27 -8.53 2.38
N SER A 724 16.83 -7.27 2.34
CA SER A 724 15.77 -6.88 1.42
C SER A 724 16.23 -7.02 -0.03
N ALA A 725 17.48 -6.68 -0.35
CA ALA A 725 18.05 -6.90 -1.68
C ALA A 725 18.10 -8.39 -2.04
N GLU A 726 18.56 -9.26 -1.13
CA GLU A 726 18.63 -10.71 -1.34
C GLU A 726 17.23 -11.32 -1.63
N ILE A 727 16.24 -10.97 -0.81
CA ILE A 727 14.86 -11.46 -0.99
C ILE A 727 14.30 -10.95 -2.33
N ARG A 728 14.55 -9.68 -2.69
CA ARG A 728 14.06 -9.08 -3.94
C ARG A 728 14.64 -9.76 -5.18
N GLU A 729 15.94 -10.02 -5.18
CA GLU A 729 16.63 -10.70 -6.28
C GLU A 729 15.96 -12.05 -6.59
N LYS A 730 15.63 -12.80 -5.53
CA LYS A 730 15.05 -14.14 -5.68
C LYS A 730 13.53 -14.13 -5.90
N THR A 731 12.79 -13.07 -5.57
CA THR A 731 11.32 -13.11 -5.51
C THR A 731 10.59 -12.02 -6.31
N SER A 732 11.26 -11.06 -6.94
CA SER A 732 10.63 -9.91 -7.63
C SER A 732 9.69 -10.24 -8.80
N HIS A 733 9.85 -11.42 -9.39
CA HIS A 733 9.09 -11.90 -10.53
C HIS A 733 7.72 -12.51 -10.16
N LEU A 734 7.30 -12.46 -8.89
CA LEU A 734 6.08 -13.10 -8.39
C LEU A 734 4.90 -12.10 -8.30
N PRO A 735 4.13 -11.90 -9.39
CA PRO A 735 3.03 -10.94 -9.38
C PRO A 735 1.98 -11.31 -8.33
N GLY A 736 1.52 -10.29 -7.59
CA GLY A 736 0.47 -10.46 -6.59
C GLY A 736 0.92 -11.21 -5.34
N VAL A 737 2.22 -11.42 -5.13
CA VAL A 737 2.78 -11.85 -3.84
C VAL A 737 3.25 -10.62 -3.07
N SER A 738 2.89 -10.53 -1.80
CA SER A 738 3.35 -9.49 -0.88
C SER A 738 4.22 -10.08 0.21
N ILE A 739 5.42 -9.52 0.39
CA ILE A 739 6.43 -10.00 1.34
C ILE A 739 6.80 -8.85 2.28
N ALA A 740 6.58 -9.06 3.57
CA ALA A 740 7.00 -8.13 4.61
C ALA A 740 8.39 -8.48 5.13
N ILE A 741 9.26 -7.47 5.27
CA ILE A 741 10.63 -7.62 5.74
C ILE A 741 10.86 -6.66 6.91
N MET A 742 10.90 -7.24 8.12
CA MET A 742 10.81 -6.49 9.37
C MET A 742 12.07 -6.71 10.22
N GLY A 743 12.74 -5.62 10.56
CA GLY A 743 13.98 -5.65 11.33
C GLY A 743 13.84 -6.13 12.78
N CYS A 744 12.64 -6.10 13.35
CA CYS A 744 12.38 -6.52 14.72
C CYS A 744 10.93 -6.99 14.95
N ILE A 745 10.74 -7.77 16.02
CA ILE A 745 9.44 -8.33 16.42
C ILE A 745 8.44 -7.31 16.97
N VAL A 746 8.87 -6.08 17.29
CA VAL A 746 8.04 -5.10 18.02
C VAL A 746 6.85 -4.65 17.20
N ASN A 747 7.08 -4.01 16.05
CA ASN A 747 6.01 -3.57 15.16
C ASN A 747 5.84 -4.56 13.99
N GLY A 748 6.82 -5.43 13.72
CA GLY A 748 6.86 -6.30 12.54
C GLY A 748 5.57 -7.09 12.30
N PRO A 749 5.12 -7.94 13.24
CA PRO A 749 3.92 -8.76 13.04
C PRO A 749 2.62 -8.00 12.82
N GLY A 750 2.53 -6.79 13.37
CA GLY A 750 1.39 -5.92 13.21
C GLY A 750 1.36 -5.22 11.86
N GLU A 751 2.48 -4.60 11.49
CA GLU A 751 2.62 -3.81 10.25
C GLU A 751 2.62 -4.69 8.99
N MET A 752 2.88 -5.99 9.14
CA MET A 752 2.79 -6.97 8.05
C MET A 752 1.44 -7.69 7.95
N ALA A 753 0.43 -7.27 8.72
CA ALA A 753 -0.90 -7.89 8.74
C ALA A 753 -1.52 -8.10 7.35
N ASP A 754 -1.18 -7.22 6.41
CA ASP A 754 -1.69 -7.21 5.04
C ASP A 754 -0.76 -7.92 4.03
N ALA A 755 0.36 -8.49 4.48
CA ALA A 755 1.31 -9.22 3.63
C ALA A 755 1.00 -10.73 3.61
N ASP A 756 1.23 -11.38 2.48
CA ASP A 756 1.08 -12.83 2.33
C ASP A 756 2.14 -13.59 3.16
N PHE A 757 3.37 -13.10 3.16
CA PHE A 757 4.51 -13.71 3.85
C PHE A 757 5.30 -12.69 4.66
N GLY A 758 5.86 -13.11 5.78
CA GLY A 758 6.67 -12.27 6.64
C GLY A 758 8.04 -12.85 6.95
N TYR A 759 9.07 -12.01 6.87
CA TYR A 759 10.44 -12.25 7.34
C TYR A 759 10.72 -11.27 8.48
N VAL A 760 10.77 -11.75 9.73
CA VAL A 760 10.85 -10.89 10.91
C VAL A 760 12.04 -11.25 11.79
N GLY A 761 12.83 -10.26 12.19
CA GLY A 761 13.87 -10.43 13.21
C GLY A 761 13.29 -10.77 14.59
N GLY A 762 13.44 -12.03 15.01
CA GLY A 762 12.96 -12.50 16.32
C GLY A 762 14.00 -12.27 17.43
N ALA A 763 15.26 -12.56 17.14
CA ALA A 763 16.41 -12.34 18.03
C ALA A 763 17.69 -12.15 17.17
N PRO A 764 18.84 -11.72 17.75
CA PRO A 764 20.09 -11.66 16.99
C PRO A 764 20.38 -12.97 16.25
N ASP A 765 20.69 -12.88 14.95
CA ASP A 765 20.93 -14.00 14.02
C ASP A 765 19.75 -15.00 13.84
N LYS A 766 18.55 -14.61 14.26
CA LYS A 766 17.36 -15.48 14.30
C LYS A 766 16.14 -14.81 13.66
N ILE A 767 15.54 -15.54 12.73
CA ILE A 767 14.38 -15.08 11.95
C ILE A 767 13.14 -15.91 12.29
N ASP A 768 12.00 -15.24 12.32
CA ASP A 768 10.68 -15.85 12.36
C ASP A 768 10.02 -15.65 11.00
N LEU A 769 9.49 -16.73 10.41
CA LEU A 769 8.74 -16.70 9.15
C LEU A 769 7.25 -16.80 9.40
N TYR A 770 6.47 -16.07 8.60
CA TYR A 770 5.03 -15.95 8.75
C TYR A 770 4.29 -16.21 7.44
N VAL A 771 3.06 -16.71 7.56
CA VAL A 771 2.05 -16.71 6.50
C VAL A 771 0.86 -15.92 7.01
N GLY A 772 0.57 -14.78 6.38
CA GLY A 772 -0.33 -13.77 6.95
C GLY A 772 0.12 -13.37 8.36
N LYS A 773 -0.77 -13.54 9.34
CA LYS A 773 -0.51 -13.21 10.76
C LYS A 773 0.12 -14.37 11.56
N ASP A 774 0.18 -15.57 10.98
CA ASP A 774 0.57 -16.78 11.70
C ASP A 774 2.07 -17.06 11.60
N VAL A 775 2.73 -17.26 12.75
CA VAL A 775 4.14 -17.70 12.81
C VAL A 775 4.20 -19.17 12.39
N VAL A 776 4.83 -19.47 11.26
CA VAL A 776 4.97 -20.86 10.77
C VAL A 776 6.32 -21.47 11.13
N GLN A 777 7.38 -20.66 11.20
CA GLN A 777 8.71 -21.09 11.64
C GLN A 777 9.30 -20.04 12.55
N ARG A 778 9.90 -20.45 13.67
CA ARG A 778 10.40 -19.55 14.71
C ARG A 778 11.88 -19.83 15.01
N GLY A 779 12.67 -18.76 15.11
CA GLY A 779 14.08 -18.82 15.51
C GLY A 779 14.97 -19.59 14.53
N ILE A 780 14.67 -19.53 13.23
CA ILE A 780 15.53 -20.16 12.21
C ILE A 780 16.81 -19.33 12.02
N PRO A 781 17.96 -19.97 11.72
CA PRO A 781 19.20 -19.25 11.44
C PRO A 781 19.05 -18.31 10.24
N MET A 782 19.48 -17.05 10.40
CA MET A 782 19.40 -16.02 9.34
C MET A 782 20.04 -16.48 8.02
N SER A 783 21.16 -17.19 8.10
CA SER A 783 21.89 -17.72 6.94
C SER A 783 21.09 -18.69 6.05
N THR A 784 20.02 -19.27 6.56
CA THR A 784 19.14 -20.20 5.82
C THR A 784 17.71 -19.66 5.65
N ALA A 785 17.43 -18.48 6.21
CA ALA A 785 16.07 -17.98 6.33
C ALA A 785 15.47 -17.54 4.99
N THR A 786 16.28 -16.96 4.09
CA THR A 786 15.83 -16.55 2.77
C THR A 786 15.39 -17.74 1.91
N ASP A 787 16.16 -18.83 1.93
CA ASP A 787 15.80 -20.05 1.21
C ASP A 787 14.58 -20.75 1.83
N ALA A 788 14.46 -20.72 3.17
CA ALA A 788 13.27 -21.20 3.87
C ALA A 788 12.01 -20.38 3.52
N LEU A 789 12.13 -19.06 3.33
CA LEU A 789 11.05 -18.19 2.85
C LEU A 789 10.62 -18.58 1.44
N ILE A 790 11.56 -18.84 0.53
CA ILE A 790 11.25 -19.28 -0.84
C ILE A 790 10.53 -20.62 -0.84
N GLN A 791 11.01 -21.58 -0.02
CA GLN A 791 10.34 -22.86 0.13
C GLN A 791 8.92 -22.68 0.68
N LEU A 792 8.72 -21.78 1.64
CA LEU A 792 7.41 -21.46 2.18
C LEU A 792 6.47 -20.89 1.11
N ILE A 793 6.97 -20.02 0.23
CA ILE A 793 6.19 -19.47 -0.90
C ILE A 793 5.79 -20.59 -1.88
N LYS A 794 6.71 -21.52 -2.16
CA LYS A 794 6.45 -22.70 -3.01
C LYS A 794 5.40 -23.62 -2.39
N ASP A 795 5.52 -23.91 -1.10
CA ASP A 795 4.60 -24.79 -0.36
C ASP A 795 3.17 -24.23 -0.31
N ASN A 796 3.02 -22.90 -0.41
CA ASN A 796 1.73 -22.21 -0.49
C ASN A 796 1.21 -22.03 -1.93
N GLY A 797 1.90 -22.59 -2.93
CA GLY A 797 1.46 -22.53 -4.34
C GLY A 797 1.50 -21.13 -4.95
N ARG A 798 2.30 -20.22 -4.38
CA ARG A 798 2.44 -18.82 -4.83
C ARG A 798 3.71 -18.55 -5.64
N TRP A 799 4.49 -19.60 -5.91
CA TRP A 799 5.70 -19.51 -6.73
C TRP A 799 5.40 -19.70 -8.22
N VAL A 800 5.99 -18.86 -9.04
CA VAL A 800 6.03 -18.98 -10.50
C VAL A 800 7.50 -19.01 -10.88
N GLU A 801 7.95 -19.96 -11.69
CA GLU A 801 9.36 -19.99 -12.10
C GLU A 801 9.71 -18.75 -12.93
N PRO A 802 10.87 -18.10 -12.67
CA PRO A 802 11.28 -16.95 -13.44
C PRO A 802 11.46 -17.35 -14.91
N GLU A 803 11.08 -16.44 -15.82
CA GLU A 803 11.30 -16.67 -17.25
C GLU A 803 12.80 -16.85 -17.49
N ALA A 804 13.17 -17.91 -18.22
CA ALA A 804 14.56 -18.16 -18.57
C ALA A 804 15.09 -16.94 -19.33
N VAL A 805 16.08 -16.25 -18.76
CA VAL A 805 16.81 -15.21 -19.46
C VAL A 805 17.55 -15.92 -20.58
N GLU A 806 17.06 -15.82 -21.82
CA GLU A 806 17.83 -16.23 -22.99
C GLU A 806 19.11 -15.39 -22.99
N ALA A 807 20.24 -16.08 -22.75
CA ALA A 807 21.57 -15.51 -22.57
C ALA A 807 22.15 -14.93 -23.86
#